data_AF-A0A6A5H9V1-F1
#
_entry.id   AF-A0A6A5H9V1-F1
#
_cell.length_a   1.000
_cell.length_b   1.000
_cell.length_c   1.000
_cell.angle_alpha   90.00
_cell.angle_beta   90.00
_cell.angle_gamma   90.00
#
_symmetry.space_group_name_H-M   'P 1'
#
loop_
_entity.id
_entity.type
_entity.pdbx_description
1 polymer ?
#
loop_
_entity_poly.entity_id
_entity_poly.type
_entity_poly.pdbx_seq_one_letter_code
_entity_poly.pdbx_strand_id
1 'polypeptide(L)'
;MSKYLKSPDNMLTSTCLHSIAHSYILNDIRSSIDKNIFYEPECFVKGNGEEVLQKMLENSNFKLRMYGSAEELAQNLKIYQNFPGSQQFLGTYHEPYINAPAIFHSLKNEKFICRSDLFVILQNMAVEISLMPNVDTFRYVIAGALSGLPKQQAKYLEFVKFDQKVFDEIEMEMRKANSKNEIAETVSQVSSGNFETLVEKYFKVKTAGYTKEDFRNLIKNYYKGVMNSNKNPAEALTVYSVNMTMAICIRNIIETRPEMFQQKAPITVRVFEDGDQKFVIAAELAYALWPERLSEIFENYSKVGPHMYTTMGLEEAKEKGEGNIEFIRYPIKRTKHRAVPIKGPNPEDPNDWCILAVDAFFEYMKSIITGFKIFQKCFETFAVFKYIFNALEKVFKPEVESPYFLQIASVDNLLTTLQDTMKSFSPNKDVRNAKQDGFTAQHLKNELNHLGLTGLFPEILDYSEDVYEEIYKAKKERFLTTCDLFDAVENCQLICLLNRIPNLKKFLHNQKGCGMVFGYKCENCEKEKDAQNSMRNLKIKSSNEPIPNQCSKPALPASTDCDKCSESSNSLEETENELKISENQLKEMQQKVLDTEKESSDLKKEHEKIVESEAKKTEELAKMKEELNNEKEKNQEKDEEILKASKENEELQKTILKLTAENETNERVIQKLLDRIRNLSTSNHKTTEINEKTIEESTASVTSKNAPLVIDCLICSSQIKAGQEVIRCPLCKRRFHSNCAFKWRKDHTQCPACNGDLPGI
;
A
#
# COMPACT_ATOMS: atom_id res chain seq x y z
N MET A 1 2.31 16.53 -15.29
CA MET A 1 2.03 15.40 -14.35
C MET A 1 2.59 15.52 -12.94
N SER A 2 3.82 15.99 -12.71
CA SER A 2 4.41 16.00 -11.34
C SER A 2 3.53 16.68 -10.27
N LYS A 3 2.77 17.73 -10.64
CA LYS A 3 1.81 18.39 -9.74
C LYS A 3 0.61 17.52 -9.33
N TYR A 4 0.16 16.60 -10.18
CA TYR A 4 -1.00 15.73 -9.91
C TYR A 4 -0.66 14.48 -9.09
N LEU A 5 0.63 14.17 -8.94
CA LEU A 5 1.13 13.12 -8.05
C LEU A 5 1.19 13.58 -6.59
N LYS A 6 1.02 14.89 -6.33
CA LYS A 6 0.89 15.44 -4.98
C LYS A 6 -0.59 15.64 -4.67
N SER A 7 -1.02 15.20 -3.49
CA SER A 7 -2.34 15.58 -2.97
C SER A 7 -2.38 17.09 -2.78
N PRO A 8 -3.43 17.80 -3.23
CA PRO A 8 -3.65 19.20 -2.90
C PRO A 8 -3.67 19.42 -1.37
N ASP A 9 -3.13 20.55 -0.92
CA ASP A 9 -2.92 20.87 0.51
C ASP A 9 -4.23 20.97 1.32
N ASN A 10 -5.37 21.05 0.64
CA ASN A 10 -6.68 21.23 1.23
C ASN A 10 -7.55 19.95 1.16
N MET A 11 -7.01 18.77 0.90
CA MET A 11 -7.85 17.55 0.78
C MET A 11 -8.12 16.82 2.08
N LEU A 12 -7.36 17.12 3.13
CA LEU A 12 -7.45 16.44 4.42
C LEU A 12 -8.66 16.94 5.21
N THR A 13 -9.58 16.03 5.53
CA THR A 13 -10.72 16.32 6.41
C THR A 13 -10.39 15.98 7.85
N SER A 14 -11.09 16.61 8.80
CA SER A 14 -10.89 16.33 10.22
C SER A 14 -11.23 14.86 10.57
N THR A 15 -12.27 14.30 9.93
CA THR A 15 -12.65 12.88 10.06
C THR A 15 -11.57 11.93 9.50
N CYS A 16 -10.96 12.27 8.37
CA CYS A 16 -9.80 11.53 7.87
C CYS A 16 -8.64 11.59 8.86
N LEU A 17 -8.27 12.78 9.33
CA LEU A 17 -7.18 12.97 10.27
C LEU A 17 -7.37 12.13 11.54
N HIS A 18 -8.59 12.11 12.09
CA HIS A 18 -8.93 11.25 13.22
C HIS A 18 -8.69 9.77 12.89
N SER A 19 -9.15 9.28 11.74
CA SER A 19 -9.02 7.88 11.34
C SER A 19 -7.55 7.47 11.16
N ILE A 20 -6.73 8.34 10.57
CA ILE A 20 -5.29 8.13 10.39
C ILE A 20 -4.58 8.12 11.74
N ALA A 21 -4.82 9.13 12.58
CA ALA A 21 -4.22 9.23 13.91
C ALA A 21 -4.63 8.02 14.77
N HIS A 22 -5.92 7.68 14.81
CA HIS A 22 -6.41 6.53 15.55
C HIS A 22 -5.73 5.23 15.08
N SER A 23 -5.55 5.02 13.78
CA SER A 23 -4.87 3.83 13.24
C SER A 23 -3.37 3.81 13.55
N TYR A 24 -2.71 4.98 13.58
CA TYR A 24 -1.28 5.14 13.83
C TYR A 24 -0.88 4.98 15.31
N ILE A 25 -1.68 5.55 16.22
CA ILE A 25 -1.40 5.53 17.66
C ILE A 25 -1.58 4.10 18.20
N LEU A 26 -0.67 3.67 19.07
CA LEU A 26 -0.70 2.34 19.72
C LEU A 26 -2.05 2.08 20.39
N ASN A 27 -2.57 0.86 20.19
CA ASN A 27 -3.89 0.41 20.68
C ASN A 27 -4.14 0.77 22.16
N ASP A 28 -3.11 0.63 22.98
CA ASP A 28 -3.15 0.69 24.45
C ASP A 28 -3.34 2.11 25.00
N ILE A 29 -3.03 3.12 24.18
CA ILE A 29 -3.13 4.54 24.56
C ILE A 29 -4.11 5.32 23.66
N ARG A 30 -4.78 4.66 22.70
CA ARG A 30 -5.82 5.27 21.85
C ARG A 30 -6.97 5.89 22.65
N SER A 31 -7.26 5.36 23.83
CA SER A 31 -8.28 5.93 24.74
C SER A 31 -7.95 7.35 25.20
N SER A 32 -6.69 7.80 25.04
CA SER A 32 -6.26 9.16 25.36
C SER A 32 -6.58 10.17 24.24
N ILE A 33 -7.09 9.72 23.10
CA ILE A 33 -7.50 10.58 21.99
C ILE A 33 -8.93 11.08 22.29
N ASP A 34 -9.07 12.37 22.59
CA ASP A 34 -10.38 13.01 22.64
C ASP A 34 -10.93 13.20 21.22
N LYS A 35 -11.95 12.41 20.88
CA LYS A 35 -12.58 12.44 19.56
C LYS A 35 -13.26 13.78 19.27
N ASN A 36 -13.68 14.53 20.30
CA ASN A 36 -14.36 15.81 20.16
C ASN A 36 -13.49 16.86 19.46
N ILE A 37 -12.16 16.75 19.58
CA ILE A 37 -11.18 17.63 18.93
C ILE A 37 -11.29 17.57 17.41
N PHE A 38 -11.77 16.45 16.86
CA PHE A 38 -11.90 16.25 15.42
C PHE A 38 -13.29 16.65 14.86
N TYR A 39 -14.21 17.16 15.69
CA TYR A 39 -15.54 17.62 15.26
C TYR A 39 -15.64 19.15 15.25
N GLU A 40 -14.63 19.84 14.70
CA GLU A 40 -14.67 21.29 14.49
C GLU A 40 -15.65 21.70 13.36
N PRO A 41 -16.10 22.98 13.31
CA PRO A 41 -17.04 23.45 12.28
C PRO A 41 -16.47 23.39 10.86
N GLU A 42 -15.15 23.50 10.71
CA GLU A 42 -14.45 23.41 9.43
C GLU A 42 -14.22 21.96 9.05
N CYS A 43 -14.74 21.57 7.88
CA CYS A 43 -14.69 20.17 7.45
C CYS A 43 -13.28 19.74 7.00
N PHE A 44 -12.53 20.68 6.40
CA PHE A 44 -11.18 20.49 5.89
C PHE A 44 -10.14 21.19 6.77
N VAL A 45 -9.09 20.47 7.13
CA VAL A 45 -8.02 20.99 8.00
C VAL A 45 -6.85 21.54 7.17
N LYS A 46 -6.23 22.62 7.64
CA LYS A 46 -5.05 23.24 7.01
C LYS A 46 -3.76 22.66 7.59
N GLY A 47 -2.64 22.87 6.89
CA GLY A 47 -1.31 22.54 7.42
C GLY A 47 -1.11 21.06 7.77
N ASN A 48 -1.75 20.15 7.02
CA ASN A 48 -1.80 18.71 7.33
C ASN A 48 -2.40 18.38 8.72
N GLY A 49 -3.21 19.28 9.28
CA GLY A 49 -3.88 19.06 10.56
C GLY A 49 -3.05 19.35 11.79
N GLU A 50 -1.92 20.06 11.65
CA GLU A 50 -1.00 20.33 12.77
C GLU A 50 -1.68 20.97 13.97
N GLU A 51 -2.54 21.97 13.78
CA GLU A 51 -3.27 22.62 14.89
C GLU A 51 -4.20 21.64 15.63
N VAL A 52 -4.90 20.78 14.89
CA VAL A 52 -5.80 19.76 15.46
C VAL A 52 -5.00 18.71 16.22
N LEU A 53 -3.84 18.31 15.68
CA LEU A 53 -2.91 17.39 16.35
C LEU A 53 -2.29 18.03 17.60
N GLN A 54 -1.98 19.32 17.58
CA GLN A 54 -1.48 20.04 18.75
C GLN A 54 -2.52 20.01 19.88
N LYS A 55 -3.79 20.32 19.57
CA LYS A 55 -4.91 20.17 20.52
C LYS A 55 -5.01 18.72 21.02
N MET A 56 -4.90 17.72 20.14
CA MET A 56 -4.91 16.30 20.54
C MET A 56 -3.79 15.96 21.53
N LEU A 57 -2.57 16.44 21.28
CA LEU A 57 -1.41 16.19 22.16
C LEU A 57 -1.58 16.87 23.52
N GLU A 58 -2.03 18.12 23.56
CA GLU A 58 -2.26 18.89 24.79
C GLU A 58 -3.35 18.29 25.67
N ASN A 59 -4.42 17.78 25.06
CA ASN A 59 -5.55 17.16 25.77
C ASN A 59 -5.33 15.68 26.11
N SER A 60 -4.18 15.10 25.74
CA SER A 60 -3.88 13.68 25.99
C SER A 60 -3.47 13.34 27.44
N ASN A 61 -3.48 14.32 28.35
CA ASN A 61 -2.96 14.17 29.71
C ASN A 61 -1.54 13.55 29.72
N PHE A 62 -0.66 14.10 28.88
CA PHE A 62 0.74 13.68 28.73
C PHE A 62 0.97 12.26 28.17
N LYS A 63 -0.07 11.55 27.71
CA LYS A 63 0.02 10.16 27.22
C LYS A 63 0.57 10.01 25.81
N LEU A 64 0.49 11.06 24.98
CA LEU A 64 0.94 11.01 23.59
C LEU A 64 2.31 11.68 23.35
N ARG A 65 3.06 11.98 24.41
CA ARG A 65 4.37 12.67 24.30
C ARG A 65 5.45 11.89 23.53
N MET A 66 5.31 10.57 23.42
CA MET A 66 6.23 9.74 22.64
C MET A 66 6.21 10.06 21.14
N TYR A 67 5.14 10.70 20.65
CA TYR A 67 4.95 11.00 19.23
C TYR A 67 5.59 12.33 18.78
N GLY A 68 6.30 13.03 19.67
CA GLY A 68 6.99 14.27 19.35
C GLY A 68 6.07 15.49 19.32
N SER A 69 6.45 16.49 18.53
CA SER A 69 5.64 17.68 18.28
C SER A 69 4.46 17.38 17.35
N ALA A 70 3.47 18.28 17.28
CA ALA A 70 2.39 18.16 16.31
C ALA A 70 2.90 18.12 14.86
N GLU A 71 3.95 18.90 14.56
CA GLU A 71 4.61 18.89 13.25
C GLU A 71 5.23 17.51 12.93
N GLU A 72 6.03 16.95 13.85
CA GLU A 72 6.66 15.63 13.65
C GLU A 72 5.59 14.54 13.50
N LEU A 73 4.52 14.59 14.30
CA LEU A 73 3.41 13.67 14.16
C LEU A 73 2.70 13.83 12.80
N ALA A 74 2.38 15.06 12.38
CA ALA A 74 1.75 15.32 11.08
C ALA A 74 2.58 14.77 9.90
N GLN A 75 3.91 14.94 9.97
CA GLN A 75 4.83 14.40 8.96
C GLN A 75 4.80 12.86 8.93
N ASN A 76 4.79 12.20 10.10
CA ASN A 76 4.70 10.74 10.17
C ASN A 76 3.33 10.23 9.68
N LEU A 77 2.22 10.88 10.06
CA LEU A 77 0.88 10.51 9.58
C LEU A 77 0.76 10.65 8.06
N LYS A 78 1.40 11.67 7.48
CA LYS A 78 1.44 11.87 6.03
C LYS A 78 2.18 10.75 5.30
N ILE A 79 3.22 10.18 5.89
CA ILE A 79 3.90 8.99 5.36
C ILE A 79 3.04 7.75 5.58
N TYR A 80 2.47 7.58 6.78
CA TYR A 80 1.66 6.42 7.19
C TYR A 80 0.48 6.18 6.26
N GLN A 81 -0.26 7.23 5.90
CA GLN A 81 -1.44 7.12 5.03
C GLN A 81 -1.11 6.88 3.55
N ASN A 82 0.17 6.98 3.16
CA ASN A 82 0.58 7.10 1.76
C ASN A 82 0.95 5.74 1.13
N PHE A 83 -0.06 4.89 0.95
CA PHE A 83 0.04 3.60 0.29
C PHE A 83 -1.20 3.30 -0.57
N PRO A 84 -1.09 2.48 -1.62
CA PRO A 84 -2.23 2.09 -2.43
C PRO A 84 -3.33 1.40 -1.62
N GLY A 85 -4.57 1.84 -1.79
CA GLY A 85 -5.73 1.30 -1.07
C GLY A 85 -5.89 1.81 0.37
N SER A 86 -5.19 2.88 0.77
CA SER A 86 -5.26 3.41 2.14
C SER A 86 -6.66 3.81 2.60
N GLN A 87 -7.54 4.28 1.71
CA GLN A 87 -8.94 4.55 2.06
C GLN A 87 -9.69 3.31 2.54
N GLN A 88 -9.40 2.14 1.96
CA GLN A 88 -10.01 0.88 2.39
C GLN A 88 -9.51 0.48 3.78
N PHE A 89 -8.20 0.57 3.99
CA PHE A 89 -7.58 0.25 5.27
C PHE A 89 -8.05 1.19 6.39
N LEU A 90 -8.14 2.49 6.12
CA LEU A 90 -8.50 3.52 7.08
C LEU A 90 -10.02 3.70 7.25
N GLY A 91 -10.84 3.06 6.40
CA GLY A 91 -12.29 3.19 6.44
C GLY A 91 -12.83 4.54 5.94
N THR A 92 -12.07 5.26 5.10
CA THR A 92 -12.37 6.64 4.65
C THR A 92 -12.97 6.70 3.23
N TYR A 93 -13.78 5.72 2.83
CA TYR A 93 -14.30 5.57 1.46
C TYR A 93 -15.12 6.75 0.90
N HIS A 94 -15.75 7.51 1.78
CA HIS A 94 -16.58 8.66 1.41
C HIS A 94 -15.84 9.98 1.54
N GLU A 95 -14.59 9.92 1.97
CA GLU A 95 -13.72 11.07 2.10
C GLU A 95 -12.91 11.28 0.83
N PRO A 96 -12.42 12.51 0.59
CA PRO A 96 -11.49 12.75 -0.49
C PRO A 96 -10.22 11.90 -0.37
N TYR A 97 -9.61 11.57 -1.51
CA TYR A 97 -8.33 10.86 -1.52
C TYR A 97 -7.23 11.80 -1.00
N ILE A 98 -6.39 11.29 -0.11
CA ILE A 98 -5.32 12.05 0.57
C ILE A 98 -3.94 11.43 0.38
N ASN A 99 -3.87 10.22 -0.19
CA ASN A 99 -2.62 9.57 -0.56
C ASN A 99 -1.97 10.26 -1.77
N ALA A 100 -0.65 10.13 -1.90
CA ALA A 100 0.12 10.67 -3.01
C ALA A 100 0.49 9.54 -3.99
N PRO A 101 -0.07 9.54 -5.22
CA PRO A 101 0.21 8.53 -6.23
C PRO A 101 1.70 8.35 -6.49
N ALA A 102 2.15 7.11 -6.57
CA ALA A 102 3.53 6.77 -6.89
C ALA A 102 3.66 6.22 -8.31
N ILE A 103 4.72 6.65 -9.01
CA ILE A 103 5.15 6.02 -10.26
C ILE A 103 6.19 4.96 -9.92
N PHE A 104 5.82 3.72 -10.17
CA PHE A 104 6.66 2.56 -9.98
C PHE A 104 7.44 2.26 -11.25
N HIS A 105 8.58 1.60 -11.11
CA HIS A 105 9.42 1.19 -12.23
C HIS A 105 9.54 -0.33 -12.24
N SER A 106 9.40 -0.94 -13.41
CA SER A 106 9.75 -2.35 -13.56
C SER A 106 11.28 -2.54 -13.49
N LEU A 107 11.74 -3.79 -13.41
CA LEU A 107 13.18 -4.09 -13.56
C LEU A 107 13.74 -3.69 -14.93
N LYS A 108 12.87 -3.58 -15.95
CA LYS A 108 13.19 -3.07 -17.29
C LYS A 108 13.13 -1.53 -17.36
N ASN A 109 12.88 -0.86 -16.23
CA ASN A 109 12.74 0.58 -16.09
C ASN A 109 11.52 1.18 -16.85
N GLU A 110 10.51 0.36 -17.16
CA GLU A 110 9.22 0.85 -17.66
C GLU A 110 8.40 1.43 -16.51
N LYS A 111 7.58 2.45 -16.79
CA LYS A 111 6.79 3.16 -15.78
C LYS A 111 5.42 2.53 -15.59
N PHE A 112 5.04 2.33 -14.34
CA PHE A 112 3.76 1.77 -13.92
C PHE A 112 3.12 2.64 -12.84
N ILE A 113 1.81 2.52 -12.71
CA ILE A 113 1.05 3.13 -11.62
C ILE A 113 0.06 2.11 -11.07
N CYS A 114 -0.18 2.14 -9.76
CA CYS A 114 -1.24 1.33 -9.18
C CYS A 114 -2.60 1.81 -9.71
N ARG A 115 -3.46 0.88 -10.14
CA ARG A 115 -4.78 1.21 -10.71
C ARG A 115 -5.64 2.03 -9.73
N SER A 116 -5.59 1.72 -8.44
CA SER A 116 -6.29 2.51 -7.41
C SER A 116 -5.84 3.97 -7.36
N ASP A 117 -4.58 4.26 -7.71
CA ASP A 117 -4.02 5.60 -7.67
C ASP A 117 -4.43 6.44 -8.90
N LEU A 118 -4.99 5.82 -9.94
CA LEU A 118 -5.58 6.55 -11.07
C LEU A 118 -6.73 7.45 -10.59
N PHE A 119 -7.58 6.94 -9.69
CA PHE A 119 -8.70 7.72 -9.13
C PHE A 119 -8.22 8.93 -8.33
N VAL A 120 -7.10 8.77 -7.62
CA VAL A 120 -6.45 9.86 -6.88
C VAL A 120 -5.92 10.93 -7.85
N ILE A 121 -5.29 10.53 -8.96
CA ILE A 121 -4.84 11.47 -10.01
C ILE A 121 -6.04 12.22 -10.61
N LEU A 122 -7.14 11.53 -10.93
CA LEU A 122 -8.34 12.18 -11.47
C LEU A 122 -8.89 13.22 -10.50
N GLN A 123 -8.95 12.89 -9.20
CA GLN A 123 -9.34 13.86 -8.16
C GLN A 123 -8.39 15.06 -8.13
N ASN A 124 -7.08 14.82 -8.06
CA ASN A 124 -6.08 15.88 -7.96
C ASN A 124 -6.12 16.80 -9.19
N MET A 125 -6.31 16.24 -10.38
CA MET A 125 -6.51 17.02 -11.61
C MET A 125 -7.78 17.86 -11.55
N ALA A 126 -8.91 17.26 -11.16
CA ALA A 126 -10.20 17.96 -11.07
C ALA A 126 -10.13 19.14 -10.11
N VAL A 127 -9.51 18.96 -8.93
CA VAL A 127 -9.31 20.02 -7.94
C VAL A 127 -8.38 21.11 -8.47
N GLU A 128 -7.21 20.75 -8.98
CA GLU A 128 -6.21 21.72 -9.49
C GLU A 128 -6.70 22.53 -10.71
N ILE A 129 -7.55 21.94 -11.56
CA ILE A 129 -8.08 22.59 -12.77
C ILE A 129 -9.33 23.43 -12.45
N SER A 130 -10.04 23.12 -11.37
CA SER A 130 -11.31 23.74 -11.02
C SER A 130 -11.24 25.26 -10.99
N LEU A 131 -12.31 25.93 -11.43
CA LEU A 131 -12.45 27.39 -11.24
C LEU A 131 -12.81 27.74 -9.79
N MET A 132 -13.16 26.74 -8.98
CA MET A 132 -13.63 26.87 -7.61
C MET A 132 -13.01 25.78 -6.70
N PRO A 133 -11.67 25.65 -6.64
CA PRO A 133 -10.99 24.52 -6.00
C PRO A 133 -11.13 24.46 -4.48
N ASN A 134 -11.46 25.60 -3.85
CA ASN A 134 -11.58 25.74 -2.40
C ASN A 134 -13.01 25.58 -1.88
N VAL A 135 -13.96 25.20 -2.74
CA VAL A 135 -15.34 24.96 -2.31
C VAL A 135 -15.45 23.54 -1.76
N ASP A 136 -15.82 23.41 -0.48
CA ASP A 136 -15.97 22.13 0.23
C ASP A 136 -16.91 21.18 -0.53
N THR A 137 -18.05 21.68 -0.99
CA THR A 137 -19.03 20.89 -1.74
C THR A 137 -18.47 20.34 -3.05
N PHE A 138 -17.57 21.08 -3.73
CA PHE A 138 -16.92 20.58 -4.95
C PHE A 138 -16.04 19.38 -4.62
N ARG A 139 -15.17 19.49 -3.61
CA ARG A 139 -14.27 18.40 -3.18
C ARG A 139 -15.05 17.13 -2.80
N TYR A 140 -16.15 17.26 -2.06
CA TYR A 140 -17.02 16.13 -1.73
C TYR A 140 -17.74 15.53 -2.93
N VAL A 141 -18.21 16.34 -3.89
CA VAL A 141 -18.85 15.82 -5.10
C VAL A 141 -17.86 15.04 -5.96
N ILE A 142 -16.61 15.52 -6.10
CA ILE A 142 -15.57 14.78 -6.83
C ILE A 142 -15.23 13.47 -6.12
N ALA A 143 -15.01 13.51 -4.80
CA ALA A 143 -14.77 12.30 -4.02
C ALA A 143 -15.94 11.31 -4.16
N GLY A 144 -17.17 11.78 -4.05
CA GLY A 144 -18.39 10.99 -4.22
C GLY A 144 -18.53 10.38 -5.63
N ALA A 145 -18.17 11.13 -6.68
CA ALA A 145 -18.20 10.65 -8.06
C ALA A 145 -17.24 9.48 -8.30
N LEU A 146 -16.12 9.47 -7.59
CA LEU A 146 -15.09 8.43 -7.63
C LEU A 146 -15.34 7.31 -6.61
N SER A 147 -16.10 7.59 -5.55
CA SER A 147 -16.33 6.65 -4.44
C SER A 147 -17.00 5.35 -4.91
N GLY A 148 -16.58 4.22 -4.34
CA GLY A 148 -17.14 2.90 -4.66
C GLY A 148 -16.65 2.27 -5.98
N LEU A 149 -16.11 3.05 -6.92
CA LEU A 149 -15.51 2.50 -8.15
C LEU A 149 -14.26 1.65 -7.87
N PRO A 150 -13.32 2.07 -6.99
CA PRO A 150 -12.20 1.21 -6.61
C PRO A 150 -12.69 -0.09 -5.97
N LYS A 151 -13.74 -0.06 -5.14
CA LYS A 151 -14.29 -1.26 -4.47
C LYS A 151 -14.80 -2.31 -5.47
N GLN A 152 -15.40 -1.87 -6.57
CA GLN A 152 -15.85 -2.77 -7.64
C GLN A 152 -14.67 -3.41 -8.40
N GLN A 153 -13.49 -2.77 -8.34
CA GLN A 153 -12.25 -3.22 -8.99
C GLN A 153 -11.27 -3.91 -8.03
N ALA A 154 -11.47 -3.76 -6.71
CA ALA A 154 -10.52 -4.11 -5.64
C ALA A 154 -10.49 -5.59 -5.26
N LYS A 155 -10.55 -6.50 -6.24
CA LYS A 155 -10.07 -7.87 -6.02
C LYS A 155 -8.54 -7.90 -6.00
N TYR A 156 -7.94 -7.06 -6.85
CA TYR A 156 -6.54 -6.91 -7.23
C TYR A 156 -5.74 -5.79 -6.57
N LEU A 157 -4.46 -5.96 -6.22
CA LEU A 157 -3.52 -4.85 -6.41
C LEU A 157 -2.97 -4.93 -7.84
N GLU A 158 -3.43 -4.04 -8.72
CA GLU A 158 -3.06 -4.02 -10.14
C GLU A 158 -2.15 -2.85 -10.48
N PHE A 159 -1.18 -3.11 -11.34
CA PHE A 159 -0.33 -2.08 -11.93
C PHE A 159 -0.61 -1.95 -13.43
N VAL A 160 -0.91 -0.74 -13.87
CA VAL A 160 -1.09 -0.43 -15.30
C VAL A 160 0.10 0.38 -15.81
N LYS A 161 0.40 0.25 -17.11
CA LYS A 161 1.46 1.06 -17.73
C LYS A 161 1.11 2.54 -17.63
N PHE A 162 2.11 3.35 -17.29
CA PHE A 162 1.95 4.80 -17.19
C PHE A 162 2.35 5.46 -18.53
N ASP A 163 1.38 6.06 -19.21
CA ASP A 163 1.60 6.88 -20.40
C ASP A 163 1.24 8.35 -20.12
N GLN A 164 2.26 9.20 -20.14
CA GLN A 164 2.15 10.65 -19.96
C GLN A 164 1.14 11.29 -20.93
N LYS A 165 1.10 10.84 -22.20
CA LYS A 165 0.25 11.45 -23.23
C LYS A 165 -1.24 11.27 -22.92
N VAL A 166 -1.62 10.11 -22.40
CA VAL A 166 -3.00 9.82 -22.02
C VAL A 166 -3.47 10.75 -20.91
N PHE A 167 -2.60 11.03 -19.93
CA PHE A 167 -2.93 11.99 -18.87
C PHE A 167 -2.98 13.44 -19.35
N ASP A 168 -2.19 13.82 -20.36
CA ASP A 168 -2.28 15.14 -20.98
C ASP A 168 -3.62 15.31 -21.74
N GLU A 169 -4.12 14.25 -22.38
CA GLU A 169 -5.46 14.22 -22.99
C GLU A 169 -6.58 14.34 -21.96
N ILE A 170 -6.48 13.59 -20.85
CA ILE A 170 -7.42 13.68 -19.72
C ILE A 170 -7.43 15.11 -19.14
N GLU A 171 -6.27 15.74 -18.96
CA GLU A 171 -6.17 17.12 -18.49
C GLU A 171 -6.92 18.08 -19.45
N MET A 172 -6.74 17.91 -20.76
CA MET A 172 -7.45 18.72 -21.77
C MET A 172 -8.96 18.53 -21.71
N GLU A 173 -9.45 17.29 -21.55
CA GLU A 173 -10.87 16.99 -21.40
C GLU A 173 -11.46 17.68 -20.16
N MET A 174 -10.79 17.59 -19.00
CA MET A 174 -11.20 18.26 -17.78
C MET A 174 -11.21 19.79 -17.91
N ARG A 175 -10.19 20.37 -18.59
CA ARG A 175 -10.15 21.82 -18.86
C ARG A 175 -11.29 22.28 -19.75
N LYS A 176 -11.64 21.49 -20.77
CA LYS A 176 -12.78 21.78 -21.65
C LYS A 176 -14.09 21.74 -20.86
N ALA A 177 -14.31 20.68 -20.08
CA ALA A 177 -15.48 20.52 -19.22
C ALA A 177 -15.62 21.66 -18.20
N ASN A 178 -14.50 22.16 -17.69
CA ASN A 178 -14.45 23.28 -16.74
C ASN A 178 -14.33 24.67 -17.41
N SER A 179 -14.55 24.78 -18.72
CA SER A 179 -14.47 26.06 -19.42
C SER A 179 -15.68 26.95 -19.11
N LYS A 180 -15.47 28.28 -19.12
CA LYS A 180 -16.54 29.25 -18.83
C LYS A 180 -17.77 29.06 -19.71
N ASN A 181 -17.58 28.69 -20.99
CA ASN A 181 -18.66 28.51 -21.94
C ASN A 181 -19.54 27.29 -21.59
N GLU A 182 -18.92 26.14 -21.30
CA GLU A 182 -19.64 24.91 -20.92
C GLU A 182 -20.40 25.09 -19.59
N ILE A 183 -19.78 25.80 -18.63
CA ILE A 183 -20.40 26.13 -17.36
C ILE A 183 -21.60 27.07 -17.58
N ALA A 184 -21.42 28.13 -18.38
CA ALA A 184 -22.50 29.09 -18.67
C ALA A 184 -23.68 28.42 -19.40
N GLU A 185 -23.40 27.50 -20.32
CA GLU A 185 -24.44 26.70 -20.99
C GLU A 185 -25.23 25.86 -19.98
N THR A 186 -24.52 25.17 -19.06
CA THR A 186 -25.16 24.35 -18.02
C THR A 186 -25.99 25.20 -17.06
N VAL A 187 -25.48 26.37 -16.64
CA VAL A 187 -26.22 27.33 -15.82
C VAL A 187 -27.50 27.79 -16.54
N SER A 188 -27.42 28.06 -17.85
CA SER A 188 -28.57 28.46 -18.67
C SER A 188 -29.62 27.35 -18.78
N GLN A 189 -29.20 26.09 -18.95
CA GLN A 189 -30.08 24.92 -18.99
C GLN A 189 -30.82 24.72 -17.66
N VAL A 190 -30.11 24.80 -16.54
CA VAL A 190 -30.72 24.66 -15.21
C VAL A 190 -31.67 25.82 -14.92
N SER A 191 -31.29 27.05 -15.24
CA SER A 191 -32.10 28.26 -14.99
C SER A 191 -33.37 28.32 -15.85
N SER A 192 -33.33 27.76 -17.06
CA SER A 192 -34.49 27.67 -17.95
C SER A 192 -35.42 26.49 -17.63
N GLY A 193 -35.08 25.66 -16.64
CA GLY A 193 -35.85 24.45 -16.30
C GLY A 193 -35.67 23.31 -17.30
N ASN A 194 -34.74 23.42 -18.25
CA ASN A 194 -34.41 22.36 -19.21
C ASN A 194 -33.46 21.33 -18.57
N PHE A 195 -34.01 20.52 -17.67
CA PHE A 195 -33.22 19.52 -16.94
C PHE A 195 -32.92 18.27 -17.78
N GLU A 196 -33.71 17.98 -18.82
CA GLU A 196 -33.56 16.75 -19.63
C GLU A 196 -32.18 16.62 -20.26
N THR A 197 -31.63 17.73 -20.76
CA THR A 197 -30.29 17.71 -21.38
C THR A 197 -29.21 17.26 -20.39
N LEU A 198 -29.32 17.72 -19.13
CA LEU A 198 -28.38 17.35 -18.06
C LEU A 198 -28.61 15.90 -17.60
N VAL A 199 -29.86 15.48 -17.48
CA VAL A 199 -30.23 14.08 -17.18
C VAL A 199 -29.66 13.15 -18.26
N GLU A 200 -29.82 13.48 -19.53
CA GLU A 200 -29.26 12.69 -20.63
C GLU A 200 -27.73 12.66 -20.61
N LYS A 201 -27.06 13.81 -20.41
CA LYS A 201 -25.60 13.85 -20.27
C LYS A 201 -25.11 12.98 -19.11
N TYR A 202 -25.81 12.99 -17.97
CA TYR A 202 -25.46 12.18 -16.80
C TYR A 202 -25.67 10.68 -17.05
N PHE A 203 -26.81 10.28 -17.63
CA PHE A 203 -27.16 8.88 -17.88
C PHE A 203 -26.57 8.29 -19.18
N LYS A 204 -25.90 9.09 -20.01
CA LYS A 204 -25.04 8.58 -21.10
C LYS A 204 -23.86 7.78 -20.56
N VAL A 205 -23.52 7.98 -19.29
CA VAL A 205 -22.46 7.26 -18.58
C VAL A 205 -23.10 6.26 -17.64
N LYS A 206 -22.45 5.13 -17.38
CA LYS A 206 -22.98 4.13 -16.45
C LYS A 206 -22.93 4.70 -15.02
N THR A 207 -24.06 5.19 -14.53
CA THR A 207 -24.19 5.77 -13.18
C THR A 207 -24.98 4.84 -12.28
N ALA A 208 -24.41 4.44 -11.15
CA ALA A 208 -25.13 3.67 -10.13
C ALA A 208 -25.98 4.58 -9.23
N GLY A 209 -27.12 4.07 -8.74
CA GLY A 209 -27.81 4.60 -7.57
C GLY A 209 -29.02 5.52 -7.79
N TYR A 210 -29.28 5.98 -9.02
CA TYR A 210 -30.45 6.83 -9.32
C TYR A 210 -31.11 6.43 -10.64
N THR A 211 -32.45 6.52 -10.72
CA THR A 211 -33.15 6.52 -12.01
C THR A 211 -33.12 7.91 -12.63
N LYS A 212 -33.43 8.02 -13.94
CA LYS A 212 -33.56 9.32 -14.62
C LYS A 212 -34.55 10.25 -13.91
N GLU A 213 -35.63 9.68 -13.36
CA GLU A 213 -36.65 10.42 -12.62
C GLU A 213 -36.12 10.90 -11.26
N ASP A 214 -35.41 10.06 -10.50
CA ASP A 214 -34.83 10.45 -9.22
C ASP A 214 -33.84 11.60 -9.39
N PHE A 215 -32.97 11.51 -10.40
CA PHE A 215 -31.98 12.54 -10.68
C PHE A 215 -32.63 13.84 -11.17
N ARG A 216 -33.66 13.75 -12.03
CA ARG A 216 -34.48 14.90 -12.44
C ARG A 216 -35.09 15.60 -11.21
N ASN A 217 -35.65 14.84 -10.28
CA ASN A 217 -36.24 15.38 -9.06
C ASN A 217 -35.18 15.98 -8.12
N LEU A 218 -33.98 15.39 -8.06
CA LEU A 218 -32.83 15.96 -7.34
C LEU A 218 -32.46 17.35 -7.88
N ILE A 219 -32.32 17.49 -9.21
CA ILE A 219 -32.02 18.79 -9.85
C ILE A 219 -33.13 19.81 -9.53
N LYS A 220 -34.41 19.41 -9.69
CA LYS A 220 -35.56 20.27 -9.41
C LYS A 220 -35.60 20.76 -7.96
N ASN A 221 -35.40 19.84 -7.02
CA ASN A 221 -35.41 20.15 -5.59
C ASN A 221 -34.26 21.07 -5.19
N TYR A 222 -33.05 20.81 -5.72
CA TYR A 222 -31.89 21.68 -5.52
C TYR A 222 -32.16 23.08 -6.08
N TYR A 223 -32.62 23.19 -7.32
CA TYR A 223 -32.95 24.47 -7.95
C TYR A 223 -33.98 25.25 -7.14
N LYS A 224 -35.09 24.60 -6.74
CA LYS A 224 -36.12 25.22 -5.90
C LYS A 224 -35.56 25.70 -4.55
N GLY A 225 -34.71 24.90 -3.90
CA GLY A 225 -34.04 25.27 -2.65
C GLY A 225 -33.14 26.49 -2.81
N VAL A 226 -32.32 26.53 -3.86
CA VAL A 226 -31.43 27.67 -4.15
C VAL A 226 -32.24 28.95 -4.38
N MET A 227 -33.28 28.90 -5.20
CA MET A 227 -34.12 30.06 -5.51
C MET A 227 -34.89 30.59 -4.30
N ASN A 228 -35.23 29.72 -3.34
CA ASN A 228 -36.01 30.09 -2.15
C ASN A 228 -35.16 30.58 -0.97
N SER A 229 -33.89 30.17 -0.89
CA SER A 229 -33.11 30.29 0.36
C SER A 229 -31.71 30.88 0.20
N ASN A 230 -31.18 30.99 -1.02
CA ASN A 230 -29.81 31.47 -1.23
C ASN A 230 -29.79 32.99 -1.49
N LYS A 231 -28.90 33.70 -0.80
CA LYS A 231 -28.69 35.15 -0.99
C LYS A 231 -28.10 35.48 -2.37
N ASN A 232 -27.40 34.53 -2.99
CA ASN A 232 -26.85 34.66 -4.34
C ASN A 232 -27.14 33.41 -5.20
N PRO A 233 -28.35 33.29 -5.77
CA PRO A 233 -28.74 32.12 -6.55
C PRO A 233 -27.84 31.86 -7.77
N ALA A 234 -27.35 32.90 -8.44
CA ALA A 234 -26.50 32.77 -9.62
C ALA A 234 -25.16 32.10 -9.31
N GLU A 235 -24.54 32.48 -8.18
CA GLU A 235 -23.30 31.87 -7.71
C GLU A 235 -23.52 30.40 -7.31
N ALA A 236 -24.60 30.11 -6.57
CA ALA A 236 -24.94 28.75 -6.18
C ALA A 236 -25.19 27.82 -7.38
N LEU A 237 -25.91 28.30 -8.39
CA LEU A 237 -26.12 27.55 -9.64
C LEU A 237 -24.82 27.35 -10.43
N THR A 238 -23.90 28.31 -10.37
CA THR A 238 -22.57 28.18 -10.97
C THR A 238 -21.77 27.08 -10.28
N VAL A 239 -21.70 27.07 -8.94
CA VAL A 239 -21.05 26.01 -8.15
C VAL A 239 -21.65 24.64 -8.50
N TYR A 240 -22.98 24.54 -8.52
CA TYR A 240 -23.67 23.31 -8.90
C TYR A 240 -23.29 22.83 -10.31
N SER A 241 -23.25 23.75 -11.28
CA SER A 241 -22.93 23.42 -12.67
C SER A 241 -21.48 22.96 -12.83
N VAL A 242 -20.54 23.58 -12.10
CA VAL A 242 -19.13 23.15 -12.05
C VAL A 242 -19.03 21.73 -11.48
N ASN A 243 -19.66 21.49 -10.33
CA ASN A 243 -19.70 20.18 -9.67
C ASN A 243 -20.21 19.09 -10.62
N MET A 244 -21.36 19.34 -11.27
CA MET A 244 -22.00 18.37 -12.15
C MET A 244 -21.19 18.09 -13.42
N THR A 245 -20.71 19.14 -14.08
CA THR A 245 -19.97 19.00 -15.34
C THR A 245 -18.67 18.23 -15.12
N MET A 246 -17.97 18.51 -14.02
CA MET A 246 -16.75 17.78 -13.67
C MET A 246 -17.02 16.33 -13.28
N ALA A 247 -18.07 16.06 -12.48
CA ALA A 247 -18.45 14.69 -12.13
C ALA A 247 -18.81 13.85 -13.37
N ILE A 248 -19.56 14.42 -14.32
CA ILE A 248 -19.88 13.77 -15.60
C ILE A 248 -18.61 13.53 -16.42
N CYS A 249 -17.71 14.52 -16.49
CA CYS A 249 -16.43 14.39 -17.21
C CYS A 249 -15.56 13.26 -16.65
N ILE A 250 -15.40 13.19 -15.33
CA ILE A 250 -14.65 12.11 -14.67
C ILE A 250 -15.22 10.74 -15.01
N ARG A 251 -16.54 10.57 -14.92
CA ARG A 251 -17.17 9.28 -15.27
C ARG A 251 -16.97 8.93 -16.74
N ASN A 252 -17.09 9.91 -17.64
CA ASN A 252 -16.82 9.71 -19.07
C ASN A 252 -15.38 9.26 -19.31
N ILE A 253 -14.39 9.88 -18.64
CA ILE A 253 -12.97 9.49 -18.74
C ILE A 253 -12.78 8.02 -18.36
N ILE A 254 -13.44 7.57 -17.28
CA ILE A 254 -13.34 6.20 -16.78
C ILE A 254 -13.96 5.19 -17.76
N GLU A 255 -15.16 5.48 -18.27
CA GLU A 255 -15.87 4.56 -19.18
C GLU A 255 -15.26 4.51 -20.60
N THR A 256 -14.69 5.62 -21.08
CA THR A 256 -14.08 5.69 -22.42
C THR A 256 -12.68 5.10 -22.51
N ARG A 257 -12.07 4.78 -21.35
CA ARG A 257 -10.71 4.23 -21.24
C ARG A 257 -10.70 2.91 -20.46
N PRO A 258 -11.46 1.89 -20.91
CA PRO A 258 -11.54 0.62 -20.20
C PRO A 258 -10.17 -0.03 -20.03
N GLU A 259 -9.20 0.19 -20.92
CA GLU A 259 -7.82 -0.30 -20.80
C GLU A 259 -7.10 0.17 -19.52
N MET A 260 -7.43 1.36 -19.01
CA MET A 260 -6.83 1.90 -17.78
C MET A 260 -7.59 1.46 -16.53
N PHE A 261 -8.91 1.36 -16.61
CA PHE A 261 -9.78 1.23 -15.43
C PHE A 261 -10.51 -0.10 -15.31
N GLN A 262 -10.67 -0.88 -16.39
CA GLN A 262 -11.57 -2.05 -16.41
C GLN A 262 -10.91 -3.32 -16.99
N GLN A 263 -10.06 -3.22 -17.99
CA GLN A 263 -9.41 -4.38 -18.63
C GLN A 263 -8.36 -5.00 -17.71
N LYS A 264 -8.01 -6.26 -17.99
CA LYS A 264 -7.00 -7.00 -17.23
C LYS A 264 -5.64 -6.30 -17.34
N ALA A 265 -5.04 -5.96 -16.18
CA ALA A 265 -3.68 -5.42 -16.14
C ALA A 265 -2.67 -6.47 -16.64
N PRO A 266 -1.46 -6.03 -17.05
CA PRO A 266 -0.31 -6.92 -17.15
C PRO A 266 -0.12 -7.72 -15.86
N ILE A 267 0.35 -8.97 -15.98
CA ILE A 267 0.68 -9.79 -14.81
C ILE A 267 1.92 -9.18 -14.17
N THR A 268 1.81 -8.77 -12.92
CA THR A 268 2.89 -8.09 -12.20
C THR A 268 3.19 -8.77 -10.87
N VAL A 269 4.47 -8.74 -10.47
CA VAL A 269 4.93 -9.19 -9.15
C VAL A 269 5.76 -8.07 -8.51
N ARG A 270 5.45 -7.69 -7.28
CA ARG A 270 6.20 -6.69 -6.53
C ARG A 270 7.54 -7.24 -6.06
N VAL A 271 8.60 -6.51 -6.36
CA VAL A 271 9.94 -6.66 -5.81
C VAL A 271 10.08 -5.66 -4.68
N PHE A 272 9.95 -6.15 -3.45
CA PHE A 272 10.12 -5.36 -2.25
C PHE A 272 11.58 -4.99 -2.08
N GLU A 273 11.85 -3.70 -1.89
CA GLU A 273 13.18 -3.17 -1.64
C GLU A 273 13.26 -2.65 -0.21
N ASP A 274 14.14 -3.26 0.59
CA ASP A 274 14.41 -2.88 1.97
C ASP A 274 15.93 -2.78 2.18
N GLY A 275 16.43 -1.55 2.16
CA GLY A 275 17.88 -1.31 2.14
C GLY A 275 18.54 -1.96 0.92
N ASP A 276 19.45 -2.91 1.17
CA ASP A 276 20.13 -3.71 0.15
C ASP A 276 19.37 -4.99 -0.23
N GLN A 277 18.32 -5.34 0.51
CA GLN A 277 17.53 -6.55 0.28
C GLN A 277 16.50 -6.34 -0.84
N LYS A 278 16.38 -7.35 -1.71
CA LYS A 278 15.37 -7.42 -2.77
C LYS A 278 14.72 -8.79 -2.81
N PHE A 279 13.41 -8.83 -2.59
CA PHE A 279 12.66 -10.07 -2.48
C PHE A 279 11.22 -9.90 -2.97
N VAL A 280 10.56 -11.01 -3.26
CA VAL A 280 9.14 -11.06 -3.67
C VAL A 280 8.34 -11.87 -2.65
N ILE A 281 7.04 -11.63 -2.55
CA ILE A 281 6.15 -12.53 -1.80
C ILE A 281 5.94 -13.80 -2.63
N ALA A 282 6.23 -14.97 -2.05
CA ALA A 282 6.20 -16.24 -2.79
C ALA A 282 4.80 -16.57 -3.32
N ALA A 283 3.75 -16.28 -2.53
CA ALA A 283 2.35 -16.46 -2.96
C ALA A 283 1.96 -15.51 -4.11
N GLU A 284 2.53 -14.31 -4.17
CA GLU A 284 2.29 -13.36 -5.26
C GLU A 284 2.88 -13.87 -6.58
N LEU A 285 4.09 -14.45 -6.53
CA LEU A 285 4.71 -15.10 -7.69
C LEU A 285 3.96 -16.37 -8.10
N ALA A 286 3.58 -17.22 -7.14
CA ALA A 286 2.84 -18.45 -7.43
C ALA A 286 1.50 -18.15 -8.10
N TYR A 287 0.77 -17.14 -7.62
CA TYR A 287 -0.48 -16.70 -8.23
C TYR A 287 -0.28 -16.10 -9.63
N ALA A 288 0.81 -15.35 -9.84
CA ALA A 288 1.14 -14.83 -11.16
C ALA A 288 1.44 -15.94 -12.19
N LEU A 289 2.03 -17.06 -11.75
CA LEU A 289 2.36 -18.21 -12.60
C LEU A 289 1.16 -19.14 -12.82
N TRP A 290 0.35 -19.38 -11.79
CA TRP A 290 -0.75 -20.35 -11.77
C TRP A 290 -2.04 -19.75 -11.18
N PRO A 291 -2.65 -18.75 -11.84
CA PRO A 291 -3.85 -18.09 -11.31
C PRO A 291 -5.04 -19.03 -11.13
N GLU A 292 -5.11 -20.12 -11.88
CA GLU A 292 -6.11 -21.18 -11.76
C GLU A 292 -5.98 -21.99 -10.46
N ARG A 293 -4.80 -22.00 -9.83
CA ARG A 293 -4.53 -22.69 -8.56
C ARG A 293 -4.74 -21.80 -7.34
N LEU A 294 -5.52 -20.73 -7.47
CA LEU A 294 -5.78 -19.76 -6.40
C LEU A 294 -6.21 -20.47 -5.10
N SER A 295 -7.22 -21.34 -5.16
CA SER A 295 -7.69 -22.03 -3.96
C SER A 295 -6.61 -22.88 -3.30
N GLU A 296 -5.69 -23.49 -4.06
CA GLU A 296 -4.58 -24.28 -3.51
C GLU A 296 -3.47 -23.40 -2.91
N ILE A 297 -3.14 -22.29 -3.58
CA ILE A 297 -2.17 -21.29 -3.10
C ILE A 297 -2.66 -20.69 -1.78
N PHE A 298 -3.98 -20.48 -1.67
CA PHE A 298 -4.62 -19.83 -0.53
C PHE A 298 -5.37 -20.77 0.44
N GLU A 299 -5.31 -22.09 0.24
CA GLU A 299 -6.12 -23.11 0.93
C GLU A 299 -5.86 -23.22 2.45
N ASN A 300 -4.69 -22.77 2.89
CA ASN A 300 -4.24 -22.93 4.28
C ASN A 300 -4.37 -21.67 5.14
N TYR A 301 -4.92 -20.59 4.60
CA TYR A 301 -4.97 -19.30 5.29
C TYR A 301 -6.12 -19.15 6.32
N SER A 302 -6.99 -20.16 6.41
CA SER A 302 -8.11 -20.25 7.35
C SER A 302 -7.84 -21.21 8.54
N LYS A 303 -6.58 -21.64 8.76
CA LYS A 303 -6.20 -22.49 9.90
C LYS A 303 -5.70 -21.67 11.08
N VAL A 304 -6.05 -22.12 12.29
CA VAL A 304 -5.67 -21.53 13.58
C VAL A 304 -4.16 -21.26 13.67
N GLY A 305 -3.76 -19.98 13.75
CA GLY A 305 -2.37 -19.54 13.85
C GLY A 305 -2.13 -18.15 13.23
N PRO A 306 -0.95 -17.52 13.42
CA PRO A 306 -0.63 -16.25 12.79
C PRO A 306 -0.46 -16.44 11.27
N HIS A 307 -1.17 -15.64 10.49
CA HIS A 307 -1.10 -15.65 9.04
C HIS A 307 0.19 -15.00 8.53
N MET A 308 0.94 -15.73 7.71
CA MET A 308 2.30 -15.39 7.30
C MET A 308 2.49 -15.60 5.80
N TYR A 309 3.18 -14.66 5.15
CA TYR A 309 3.64 -14.81 3.76
C TYR A 309 5.15 -14.94 3.72
N THR A 310 5.63 -16.07 3.21
CA THR A 310 7.06 -16.29 2.94
C THR A 310 7.52 -15.45 1.76
N THR A 311 8.82 -15.14 1.74
CA THR A 311 9.43 -14.42 0.62
C THR A 311 10.48 -15.27 -0.08
N MET A 312 10.90 -14.78 -1.23
CA MET A 312 11.90 -15.38 -2.07
C MET A 312 12.85 -14.28 -2.57
N GLY A 313 14.15 -14.55 -2.62
CA GLY A 313 15.13 -13.62 -3.16
C GLY A 313 14.86 -13.28 -4.62
N LEU A 314 15.22 -12.07 -5.05
CA LEU A 314 14.93 -11.61 -6.42
C LEU A 314 15.51 -12.53 -7.51
N GLU A 315 16.74 -13.02 -7.34
CA GLU A 315 17.37 -13.87 -8.37
C GLU A 315 16.67 -15.24 -8.48
N GLU A 316 16.34 -15.87 -7.34
CA GLU A 316 15.53 -17.09 -7.31
C GLU A 316 14.13 -16.87 -7.93
N ALA A 317 13.51 -15.72 -7.65
CA ALA A 317 12.22 -15.36 -8.22
C ALA A 317 12.28 -15.17 -9.74
N LYS A 318 13.38 -14.67 -10.30
CA LYS A 318 13.59 -14.57 -11.75
C LYS A 318 13.84 -15.93 -12.40
N GLU A 319 14.57 -16.82 -11.73
CA GLU A 319 14.81 -18.17 -12.22
C GLU A 319 13.50 -18.98 -12.29
N LYS A 320 12.61 -18.80 -11.30
CA LYS A 320 11.28 -19.44 -11.28
C LYS A 320 10.24 -18.71 -12.13
N GLY A 321 10.41 -17.40 -12.29
CA GLY A 321 9.50 -16.53 -13.03
C GLY A 321 9.88 -16.46 -14.51
N GLU A 322 9.37 -17.38 -15.33
CA GLU A 322 9.48 -17.29 -16.79
C GLU A 322 8.30 -16.52 -17.42
N GLY A 323 8.53 -15.92 -18.60
CA GLY A 323 7.46 -15.42 -19.47
C GLY A 323 7.03 -13.95 -19.26
N ASN A 324 5.72 -13.72 -19.20
CA ASN A 324 5.06 -12.39 -19.32
C ASN A 324 4.90 -11.63 -17.99
N ILE A 325 5.68 -11.97 -16.96
CA ILE A 325 5.59 -11.31 -15.64
C ILE A 325 6.43 -10.02 -15.65
N GLU A 326 5.80 -8.91 -15.27
CA GLU A 326 6.50 -7.64 -15.02
C GLU A 326 6.81 -7.48 -13.53
N PHE A 327 8.10 -7.53 -13.19
CA PHE A 327 8.58 -7.32 -11.83
C PHE A 327 8.64 -5.82 -11.51
N ILE A 328 7.83 -5.37 -10.54
CA ILE A 328 7.66 -3.96 -10.18
C ILE A 328 8.43 -3.64 -8.89
N ARG A 329 9.38 -2.70 -8.96
CA ARG A 329 10.15 -2.26 -7.78
C ARG A 329 9.22 -1.53 -6.80
N TYR A 330 9.16 -2.01 -5.58
CA TYR A 330 8.26 -1.54 -4.54
C TYR A 330 9.05 -1.23 -3.25
N PRO A 331 9.44 0.04 -3.01
CA PRO A 331 10.20 0.39 -1.83
C PRO A 331 9.34 0.30 -0.56
N ILE A 332 9.87 -0.32 0.49
CA ILE A 332 9.19 -0.38 1.79
C ILE A 332 9.32 0.98 2.47
N LYS A 333 8.17 1.56 2.82
CA LYS A 333 8.09 2.83 3.54
C LYS A 333 7.91 2.55 5.03
N ARG A 334 8.59 3.31 5.87
CA ARG A 334 8.47 3.26 7.34
C ARG A 334 8.17 4.63 7.91
N THR A 335 7.50 4.62 9.05
CA THR A 335 7.36 5.80 9.92
C THR A 335 8.06 5.51 11.24
N LYS A 336 8.12 6.50 12.13
CA LYS A 336 8.79 6.34 13.43
C LYS A 336 8.14 5.30 14.34
N HIS A 337 6.81 5.20 14.36
CA HIS A 337 6.10 4.41 15.38
C HIS A 337 5.17 3.30 14.85
N ARG A 338 4.81 3.33 13.56
CA ARG A 338 3.90 2.35 12.93
C ARG A 338 4.33 2.02 11.51
N ALA A 339 4.39 0.75 11.16
CA ALA A 339 4.69 0.30 9.81
C ALA A 339 3.63 0.79 8.83
N VAL A 340 4.05 1.15 7.60
CA VAL A 340 3.09 1.49 6.55
C VAL A 340 2.46 0.19 6.04
N PRO A 341 1.12 0.03 6.06
CA PRO A 341 0.47 -1.18 5.60
C PRO A 341 0.77 -1.49 4.13
N ILE A 342 0.91 -2.78 3.82
CA ILE A 342 1.08 -3.30 2.47
C ILE A 342 -0.09 -4.22 2.15
N LYS A 343 -0.76 -3.99 1.02
CA LYS A 343 -1.80 -4.91 0.54
C LYS A 343 -1.19 -6.29 0.30
N GLY A 344 -1.73 -7.32 0.94
CA GLY A 344 -1.28 -8.69 0.78
C GLY A 344 -1.70 -9.32 -0.56
N PRO A 345 -1.17 -10.50 -0.90
CA PRO A 345 -1.40 -11.17 -2.17
C PRO A 345 -2.74 -11.92 -2.28
N ASN A 346 -3.50 -12.12 -1.20
CA ASN A 346 -4.74 -12.90 -1.23
C ASN A 346 -5.90 -12.10 -1.85
N PRO A 347 -6.39 -12.47 -3.05
CA PRO A 347 -7.47 -11.75 -3.72
C PRO A 347 -8.86 -12.05 -3.13
N GLU A 348 -9.01 -13.12 -2.34
CA GLU A 348 -10.28 -13.49 -1.70
C GLU A 348 -10.52 -12.75 -0.38
N ASP A 349 -9.46 -12.21 0.23
CA ASP A 349 -9.55 -11.42 1.45
C ASP A 349 -9.40 -9.91 1.15
N PRO A 350 -10.50 -9.14 1.10
CA PRO A 350 -10.44 -7.70 0.87
C PRO A 350 -9.68 -6.97 1.99
N ASN A 351 -9.52 -7.58 3.17
CA ASN A 351 -8.79 -7.04 4.32
C ASN A 351 -7.40 -7.68 4.49
N ASP A 352 -6.87 -8.34 3.45
CA ASP A 352 -5.50 -8.84 3.46
C ASP A 352 -4.50 -7.68 3.44
N TRP A 353 -4.08 -7.28 4.63
CA TRP A 353 -3.07 -6.25 4.88
C TRP A 353 -1.96 -6.84 5.70
N CYS A 354 -0.73 -6.59 5.30
CA CYS A 354 0.45 -7.15 5.91
C CYS A 354 1.55 -6.10 6.13
N ILE A 355 2.47 -6.42 7.03
CA ILE A 355 3.69 -5.65 7.32
C ILE A 355 4.85 -6.64 7.47
N LEU A 356 6.10 -6.20 7.36
CA LEU A 356 7.23 -7.09 7.59
C LEU A 356 7.20 -7.59 9.05
N ALA A 357 7.62 -8.83 9.26
CA ALA A 357 7.68 -9.43 10.59
C ALA A 357 8.60 -8.65 11.54
N VAL A 358 9.67 -8.06 11.01
CA VAL A 358 10.57 -7.21 11.79
C VAL A 358 9.88 -5.92 12.26
N ASP A 359 9.05 -5.30 11.41
CA ASP A 359 8.30 -4.10 11.77
C ASP A 359 7.19 -4.44 12.79
N ALA A 360 6.49 -5.56 12.58
CA ALA A 360 5.52 -6.10 13.53
C ALA A 360 6.15 -6.39 14.91
N PHE A 361 7.38 -6.90 14.95
CA PHE A 361 8.13 -7.11 16.19
C PHE A 361 8.35 -5.79 16.93
N PHE A 362 8.83 -4.75 16.24
CA PHE A 362 9.05 -3.45 16.87
C PHE A 362 7.75 -2.79 17.35
N GLU A 363 6.66 -2.89 16.59
CA GLU A 363 5.35 -2.42 17.06
C GLU A 363 4.88 -3.16 18.31
N TYR A 364 5.02 -4.50 18.31
CA TYR A 364 4.63 -5.32 19.44
C TYR A 364 5.47 -5.01 20.69
N MET A 365 6.79 -4.87 20.54
CA MET A 365 7.68 -4.48 21.64
C MET A 365 7.39 -3.07 22.15
N LYS A 366 7.06 -2.13 21.26
CA LYS A 366 6.67 -0.77 21.64
C LYS A 366 5.37 -0.77 22.47
N SER A 367 4.40 -1.61 22.12
CA SER A 367 3.21 -1.85 22.96
C SER A 367 3.57 -2.46 24.32
N ILE A 368 4.44 -3.48 24.38
CA ILE A 368 4.90 -4.06 25.66
C ILE A 368 5.58 -3.01 26.55
N ILE A 369 6.51 -2.25 25.96
CA ILE A 369 7.42 -1.36 26.70
C ILE A 369 6.73 -0.05 27.08
N THR A 370 6.12 0.63 26.11
CA THR A 370 5.59 1.99 26.29
C THR A 370 4.09 2.00 26.53
N GLY A 371 3.33 1.17 25.81
CA GLY A 371 1.88 1.06 25.96
C GLY A 371 1.48 0.46 27.30
N PHE A 372 1.79 -0.82 27.48
CA PHE A 372 1.43 -1.60 28.66
C PHE A 372 2.39 -1.42 29.83
N LYS A 373 3.65 -1.04 29.57
CA LYS A 373 4.68 -0.83 30.59
C LYS A 373 4.96 -2.09 31.41
N ILE A 374 5.02 -3.22 30.72
CA ILE A 374 5.02 -4.55 31.34
C ILE A 374 6.22 -4.75 32.28
N PHE A 375 7.41 -4.32 31.87
CA PHE A 375 8.64 -4.46 32.66
C PHE A 375 8.69 -3.57 33.90
N GLN A 376 7.79 -2.59 33.99
CA GLN A 376 7.61 -1.76 35.16
C GLN A 376 6.55 -2.35 36.09
N LYS A 377 5.74 -3.34 35.64
CA LYS A 377 4.61 -3.91 36.39
C LYS A 377 4.94 -5.21 37.11
N CYS A 378 5.83 -6.03 36.54
CA CYS A 378 6.13 -7.36 37.06
C CYS A 378 7.57 -7.41 37.59
N PHE A 379 7.73 -7.24 38.90
CA PHE A 379 9.04 -7.05 39.54
C PHE A 379 9.69 -8.33 40.08
N GLU A 380 8.97 -9.44 40.18
CA GLU A 380 9.45 -10.55 41.01
C GLU A 380 10.44 -11.47 40.28
N THR A 381 10.18 -11.86 39.02
CA THR A 381 11.14 -12.67 38.24
C THR A 381 11.03 -12.47 36.72
N PHE A 382 12.19 -12.45 36.04
CA PHE A 382 12.24 -12.49 34.56
C PHE A 382 11.74 -13.82 33.96
N ALA A 383 11.57 -14.86 34.79
CA ALA A 383 11.13 -16.18 34.36
C ALA A 383 9.73 -16.15 33.71
N VAL A 384 8.82 -15.32 34.22
CA VAL A 384 7.47 -15.15 33.65
C VAL A 384 7.55 -14.67 32.20
N PHE A 385 8.48 -13.77 31.90
CA PHE A 385 8.67 -13.25 30.55
C PHE A 385 9.18 -14.29 29.58
N LYS A 386 9.99 -15.27 30.02
CA LYS A 386 10.42 -16.37 29.15
C LYS A 386 9.23 -17.13 28.57
N TYR A 387 8.16 -17.32 29.33
CA TYR A 387 6.96 -18.01 28.83
C TYR A 387 6.23 -17.20 27.75
N ILE A 388 6.09 -15.89 27.97
CA ILE A 388 5.52 -14.96 26.98
C ILE A 388 6.35 -14.99 25.70
N PHE A 389 7.68 -14.87 25.82
CA PHE A 389 8.56 -14.83 24.67
C PHE A 389 8.67 -16.17 23.94
N ASN A 390 8.61 -17.30 24.64
CA ASN A 390 8.52 -18.62 24.00
C ASN A 390 7.23 -18.74 23.16
N ALA A 391 6.12 -18.17 23.63
CA ALA A 391 4.89 -18.14 22.83
C ALA A 391 5.03 -17.27 21.57
N LEU A 392 5.82 -16.19 21.65
CA LEU A 392 6.09 -15.31 20.52
C LEU A 392 6.88 -15.99 19.40
N GLU A 393 7.67 -17.02 19.68
CA GLU A 393 8.45 -17.74 18.65
C GLU A 393 7.56 -18.39 17.58
N LYS A 394 6.27 -18.63 17.89
CA LYS A 394 5.28 -19.09 16.92
C LYS A 394 4.98 -18.04 15.83
N VAL A 395 5.16 -16.76 16.16
CA VAL A 395 4.89 -15.60 15.30
C VAL A 395 6.21 -15.02 14.74
N PHE A 396 7.18 -14.77 15.61
CA PHE A 396 8.51 -14.25 15.31
C PHE A 396 9.52 -15.40 15.24
N LYS A 397 9.59 -16.06 14.08
CA LYS A 397 10.23 -17.35 13.90
C LYS A 397 11.76 -17.21 13.80
N PRO A 398 12.53 -17.66 14.81
CA PRO A 398 13.99 -17.49 14.82
C PRO A 398 14.70 -18.32 13.74
N GLU A 399 14.09 -19.39 13.24
CA GLU A 399 14.68 -20.28 12.22
C GLU A 399 14.48 -19.77 10.78
N VAL A 400 13.66 -18.74 10.57
CA VAL A 400 13.40 -18.20 9.23
C VAL A 400 14.43 -17.11 8.91
N GLU A 401 15.35 -17.41 8.00
CA GLU A 401 16.44 -16.50 7.59
C GLU A 401 16.00 -15.43 6.58
N SER A 402 14.99 -15.73 5.76
CA SER A 402 14.44 -14.77 4.80
C SER A 402 13.48 -13.80 5.48
N PRO A 403 13.39 -12.53 5.04
CA PRO A 403 12.28 -11.66 5.40
C PRO A 403 10.93 -12.33 5.19
N TYR A 404 9.94 -12.05 6.02
CA TYR A 404 8.58 -12.51 5.78
C TYR A 404 7.56 -11.48 6.25
N PHE A 405 6.34 -11.59 5.74
CA PHE A 405 5.26 -10.69 6.11
C PHE A 405 4.28 -11.37 7.07
N LEU A 406 3.74 -10.58 7.99
CA LEU A 406 2.66 -10.98 8.88
C LEU A 406 1.41 -10.17 8.51
N GLN A 407 0.25 -10.84 8.52
CA GLN A 407 -1.02 -10.13 8.38
C GLN A 407 -1.24 -9.24 9.61
N ILE A 408 -1.66 -8.00 9.40
CA ILE A 408 -1.91 -7.02 10.47
C ILE A 408 -2.95 -7.56 11.46
N ALA A 409 -4.01 -8.23 10.98
CA ALA A 409 -5.01 -8.85 11.85
C ALA A 409 -4.40 -9.88 12.82
N SER A 410 -3.36 -10.61 12.41
CA SER A 410 -2.65 -11.56 13.28
C SER A 410 -1.84 -10.84 14.36
N VAL A 411 -1.23 -9.69 14.03
CA VAL A 411 -0.51 -8.85 14.99
C VAL A 411 -1.48 -8.20 15.98
N ASP A 412 -2.63 -7.72 15.51
CA ASP A 412 -3.67 -7.15 16.36
C ASP A 412 -4.23 -8.21 17.34
N ASN A 413 -4.47 -9.44 16.88
CA ASN A 413 -4.90 -10.55 17.76
C ASN A 413 -3.87 -10.85 18.87
N LEU A 414 -2.58 -10.80 18.53
CA LEU A 414 -1.50 -10.96 19.51
C LEU A 414 -1.51 -9.84 20.55
N LEU A 415 -1.68 -8.59 20.12
CA LEU A 415 -1.81 -7.42 21.00
C LEU A 415 -3.06 -7.51 21.89
N THR A 416 -4.20 -7.93 21.37
CA THR A 416 -5.43 -8.12 22.16
C THR A 416 -5.25 -9.21 23.22
N THR A 417 -4.61 -10.33 22.88
CA THR A 417 -4.32 -11.40 23.84
C THR A 417 -3.41 -10.90 24.98
N LEU A 418 -2.41 -10.10 24.63
CA LEU A 418 -1.54 -9.45 25.61
C LEU A 418 -2.35 -8.48 26.48
N GLN A 419 -3.18 -7.64 25.88
CA GLN A 419 -4.02 -6.68 26.60
C GLN A 419 -4.90 -7.37 27.64
N ASP A 420 -5.59 -8.43 27.25
CA ASP A 420 -6.49 -9.20 28.11
C ASP A 420 -5.75 -9.83 29.30
N THR A 421 -4.53 -10.33 29.06
CA THR A 421 -3.67 -10.89 30.10
C THR A 421 -3.21 -9.82 31.11
N MET A 422 -3.06 -8.56 30.68
CA MET A 422 -2.47 -7.48 31.48
C MET A 422 -3.49 -6.53 32.14
N LYS A 423 -4.79 -6.81 32.08
CA LYS A 423 -5.87 -5.94 32.64
C LYS A 423 -5.80 -5.72 34.16
N SER A 424 -5.10 -6.57 34.90
CA SER A 424 -5.09 -6.59 36.37
C SER A 424 -3.99 -5.75 37.04
N PHE A 425 -3.09 -5.11 36.27
CA PHE A 425 -1.94 -4.40 36.84
C PHE A 425 -2.19 -2.90 37.04
N SER A 426 -1.74 -2.37 38.18
CA SER A 426 -1.89 -0.97 38.57
C SER A 426 -1.12 0.01 37.67
N PRO A 427 -1.48 1.31 37.68
CA PRO A 427 -0.76 2.34 36.95
C PRO A 427 0.68 2.46 37.44
N ASN A 428 1.61 2.59 36.50
CA ASN A 428 3.02 2.80 36.79
C ASN A 428 3.52 4.18 36.39
N LYS A 429 4.71 4.50 36.87
CA LYS A 429 5.43 5.74 36.55
C LYS A 429 5.52 5.93 35.03
N ASP A 430 5.38 7.19 34.61
CA ASP A 430 5.53 7.57 33.22
C ASP A 430 6.93 8.14 32.97
N VAL A 431 7.40 8.06 31.73
CA VAL A 431 8.66 8.70 31.34
C VAL A 431 8.51 10.21 31.54
N ARG A 432 9.40 10.83 32.30
CA ARG A 432 9.36 12.28 32.57
C ARG A 432 9.73 13.10 31.34
N ASN A 433 9.40 14.39 31.34
CA ASN A 433 9.80 15.28 30.25
C ASN A 433 11.32 15.52 30.26
N ALA A 434 11.92 15.55 29.07
CA ALA A 434 13.25 16.15 28.91
C ALA A 434 13.17 17.65 29.20
N LYS A 435 14.30 18.24 29.61
CA LYS A 435 14.39 19.70 29.79
C LYS A 435 14.49 20.39 28.42
N GLN A 436 14.34 21.71 28.40
CA GLN A 436 14.44 22.50 27.16
C GLN A 436 15.83 22.45 26.51
N ASP A 437 16.89 22.26 27.31
CA ASP A 437 18.26 22.04 26.87
C ASP A 437 18.58 20.55 26.58
N GLY A 438 17.54 19.70 26.60
CA GLY A 438 17.59 18.27 26.32
C GLY A 438 17.95 17.41 27.53
N PHE A 439 18.50 16.23 27.25
CA PHE A 439 18.98 15.30 28.27
C PHE A 439 20.37 14.77 27.91
N THR A 440 21.03 14.15 28.89
CA THR A 440 22.37 13.53 28.78
C THR A 440 22.26 12.05 29.13
N ALA A 441 23.31 11.25 28.88
CA ALA A 441 23.34 9.85 29.32
C ALA A 441 23.09 9.70 30.84
N GLN A 442 23.61 10.62 31.67
CA GLN A 442 23.31 10.61 33.11
C GLN A 442 21.84 10.88 33.42
N HIS A 443 21.19 11.80 32.69
CA HIS A 443 19.74 12.01 32.82
C HIS A 443 18.96 10.75 32.43
N LEU A 444 19.38 10.02 31.37
CA LEU A 444 18.80 8.74 30.99
C LEU A 444 18.95 7.68 32.09
N LYS A 445 20.15 7.52 32.68
CA LYS A 445 20.37 6.62 33.84
C LYS A 445 19.43 6.93 35.00
N ASN A 446 19.28 8.22 35.31
CA ASN A 446 18.37 8.67 36.36
C ASN A 446 16.90 8.35 36.03
N GLU A 447 16.52 8.41 34.76
CA GLU A 447 15.18 8.06 34.29
C GLU A 447 14.90 6.56 34.39
N LEU A 448 15.84 5.71 33.95
CA LEU A 448 15.73 4.26 34.06
C LEU A 448 15.56 3.81 35.53
N ASN A 449 16.31 4.44 36.44
CA ASN A 449 16.15 4.26 37.89
C ASN A 449 14.78 4.74 38.39
N HIS A 450 14.34 5.93 37.96
CA HIS A 450 13.04 6.47 38.34
C HIS A 450 11.89 5.51 37.97
N LEU A 451 11.95 4.94 36.77
CA LEU A 451 10.97 3.98 36.25
C LEU A 451 11.02 2.60 36.95
N GLY A 452 12.02 2.35 37.81
CA GLY A 452 12.18 1.09 38.52
C GLY A 452 12.69 -0.07 37.66
N LEU A 453 13.20 0.22 36.46
CA LEU A 453 13.62 -0.80 35.49
C LEU A 453 14.87 -1.57 35.95
N THR A 454 15.70 -0.97 36.82
CA THR A 454 16.88 -1.63 37.40
C THR A 454 16.53 -2.81 38.31
N GLY A 455 15.30 -2.88 38.82
CA GLY A 455 14.85 -4.05 39.59
C GLY A 455 14.77 -5.31 38.74
N LEU A 456 14.23 -5.20 37.52
CA LEU A 456 14.11 -6.32 36.58
C LEU A 456 15.37 -6.51 35.71
N PHE A 457 16.01 -5.39 35.34
CA PHE A 457 17.19 -5.33 34.49
C PHE A 457 18.34 -4.59 35.20
N PRO A 458 19.09 -5.24 36.11
CA PRO A 458 20.21 -4.60 36.79
C PRO A 458 21.27 -4.03 35.83
N GLU A 459 21.47 -4.66 34.68
CA GLU A 459 22.42 -4.28 33.62
C GLU A 459 21.96 -3.11 32.74
N ILE A 460 20.71 -2.64 32.87
CA ILE A 460 20.13 -1.67 31.92
C ILE A 460 20.90 -0.35 31.86
N LEU A 461 21.59 0.02 32.95
CA LEU A 461 22.38 1.24 33.02
C LEU A 461 23.66 1.15 32.18
N ASP A 462 24.18 -0.05 31.94
CA ASP A 462 25.41 -0.28 31.16
C ASP A 462 25.22 0.09 29.68
N TYR A 463 23.98 0.01 29.19
CA TYR A 463 23.64 0.32 27.80
C TYR A 463 23.35 1.80 27.55
N SER A 464 23.14 2.59 28.61
CA SER A 464 22.65 3.97 28.49
C SER A 464 23.58 4.91 27.72
N GLU A 465 24.90 4.74 27.83
CA GLU A 465 25.88 5.57 27.11
C GLU A 465 25.85 5.27 25.60
N ASP A 466 25.95 3.98 25.23
CA ASP A 466 25.92 3.55 23.82
C ASP A 466 24.59 3.95 23.15
N VAL A 467 23.47 3.77 23.84
CA VAL A 467 22.13 4.19 23.35
C VAL A 467 22.04 5.70 23.18
N TYR A 468 22.50 6.46 24.18
CA TYR A 468 22.49 7.93 24.13
C TYR A 468 23.32 8.45 22.96
N GLU A 469 24.53 7.94 22.77
CA GLU A 469 25.43 8.37 21.69
C GLU A 469 24.84 8.12 20.31
N GLU A 470 24.23 6.96 20.08
CA GLU A 470 23.60 6.65 18.78
C GLU A 470 22.37 7.51 18.51
N ILE A 471 21.52 7.75 19.50
CA ILE A 471 20.37 8.66 19.38
C ILE A 471 20.85 10.11 19.17
N TYR A 472 21.90 10.53 19.87
CA TYR A 472 22.48 11.86 19.72
C TYR A 472 23.05 12.10 18.32
N LYS A 473 23.64 11.08 17.69
CA LYS A 473 24.09 11.14 16.29
C LYS A 473 22.92 11.22 15.31
N ALA A 474 21.79 10.57 15.62
CA ALA A 474 20.61 10.52 14.77
C ALA A 474 19.63 11.69 14.98
N LYS A 475 19.88 12.58 15.95
CA LYS A 475 18.95 13.66 16.32
C LYS A 475 18.66 14.60 15.15
N LYS A 476 17.40 15.01 15.04
CA LYS A 476 16.95 16.01 14.06
C LYS A 476 17.12 17.43 14.57
N GLU A 477 16.93 17.61 15.87
CA GLU A 477 16.92 18.90 16.54
C GLU A 477 18.26 19.23 17.20
N ARG A 478 18.42 20.50 17.60
CA ARG A 478 19.62 20.96 18.32
C ARG A 478 19.86 20.15 19.60
N PHE A 479 18.79 19.86 20.34
CA PHE A 479 18.80 19.13 21.60
C PHE A 479 17.88 17.91 21.51
N LEU A 480 18.19 16.86 22.29
CA LEU A 480 17.33 15.68 22.40
C LEU A 480 16.05 16.01 23.15
N THR A 481 14.92 15.61 22.59
CA THR A 481 13.57 15.92 23.06
C THR A 481 13.01 14.85 24.00
N THR A 482 11.81 15.08 24.53
CA THR A 482 11.09 14.04 25.31
C THR A 482 10.81 12.79 24.47
N CYS A 483 10.51 12.92 23.16
CA CYS A 483 10.28 11.73 22.33
C CYS A 483 11.55 10.89 22.16
N ASP A 484 12.72 11.54 22.07
CA ASP A 484 14.02 10.86 22.01
C ASP A 484 14.34 10.15 23.34
N LEU A 485 13.85 10.67 24.47
CA LEU A 485 13.97 10.00 25.76
C LEU A 485 13.10 8.74 25.83
N PHE A 486 11.91 8.74 25.22
CA PHE A 486 11.10 7.53 25.06
C PHE A 486 11.86 6.50 24.22
N ASP A 487 12.43 6.90 23.09
CA ASP A 487 13.22 6.02 22.23
C ASP A 487 14.43 5.45 22.99
N ALA A 488 15.13 6.26 23.79
CA ALA A 488 16.27 5.82 24.59
C ALA A 488 15.87 4.78 25.65
N VAL A 489 14.77 5.03 26.37
CA VAL A 489 14.23 4.10 27.37
C VAL A 489 13.77 2.80 26.72
N GLU A 490 13.18 2.85 25.52
CA GLU A 490 12.77 1.69 24.74
C GLU A 490 13.97 0.85 24.30
N ASN A 491 15.00 1.48 23.72
CA ASN A 491 16.19 0.79 23.23
C ASN A 491 16.99 0.14 24.37
N CYS A 492 17.16 0.80 25.52
CA CYS A 492 17.80 0.18 26.69
C CYS A 492 17.08 -1.12 27.11
N GLN A 493 15.75 -1.13 27.14
CA GLN A 493 14.97 -2.32 27.47
C GLN A 493 15.07 -3.40 26.40
N LEU A 494 15.00 -3.02 25.11
CA LEU A 494 15.18 -3.96 23.99
C LEU A 494 16.54 -4.67 24.05
N ILE A 495 17.62 -3.94 24.33
CA ILE A 495 18.96 -4.55 24.46
C ILE A 495 18.98 -5.59 25.58
N CYS A 496 18.42 -5.28 26.75
CA CYS A 496 18.30 -6.25 27.84
C CYS A 496 17.56 -7.53 27.40
N LEU A 497 16.44 -7.38 26.69
CA LEU A 497 15.65 -8.51 26.19
C LEU A 497 16.43 -9.36 25.20
N LEU A 498 17.07 -8.74 24.22
CA LEU A 498 17.83 -9.43 23.17
C LEU A 498 19.02 -10.19 23.76
N ASN A 499 19.68 -9.64 24.79
CA ASN A 499 20.79 -10.31 25.47
C ASN A 499 20.33 -11.48 26.35
N ARG A 500 19.12 -11.41 26.91
CA ARG A 500 18.56 -12.48 27.77
C ARG A 500 17.81 -13.57 27.00
N ILE A 501 17.39 -13.31 25.76
CA ILE A 501 16.53 -14.22 24.98
C ILE A 501 17.18 -14.48 23.61
N PRO A 502 17.99 -15.55 23.51
CA PRO A 502 18.75 -15.87 22.30
C PRO A 502 17.91 -16.01 21.03
N ASN A 503 16.69 -16.54 21.13
CA ASN A 503 15.81 -16.73 19.98
C ASN A 503 15.29 -15.40 19.41
N LEU A 504 15.04 -14.38 20.26
CA LEU A 504 14.70 -13.04 19.76
C LEU A 504 15.90 -12.38 19.08
N LYS A 505 17.10 -12.52 19.64
CA LYS A 505 18.35 -12.07 18.99
C LYS A 505 18.53 -12.74 17.63
N LYS A 506 18.32 -14.06 17.54
CA LYS A 506 18.42 -14.83 16.29
C LYS A 506 17.37 -14.38 15.27
N PHE A 507 16.11 -14.26 15.67
CA PHE A 507 15.04 -13.72 14.83
C PHE A 507 15.39 -12.33 14.29
N LEU A 508 15.78 -11.39 15.16
CA LEU A 508 16.07 -10.02 14.77
C LEU A 508 17.24 -9.94 13.78
N HIS A 509 18.29 -10.75 13.99
CA HIS A 509 19.43 -10.85 13.08
C HIS A 509 19.01 -11.39 11.71
N ASN A 510 18.25 -12.48 11.70
CA ASN A 510 17.77 -13.12 10.48
C ASN A 510 16.87 -12.19 9.67
N GLN A 511 15.99 -11.44 10.32
CA GLN A 511 15.14 -10.44 9.68
C GLN A 511 15.84 -9.09 9.43
N LYS A 512 17.18 -9.04 9.53
CA LYS A 512 18.03 -7.85 9.31
C LYS A 512 17.62 -6.61 10.11
N GLY A 513 17.03 -6.81 11.28
CA GLY A 513 16.51 -5.75 12.14
C GLY A 513 17.48 -5.21 13.19
N CYS A 514 18.67 -5.81 13.35
CA CYS A 514 19.59 -5.42 14.43
C CYS A 514 19.99 -3.93 14.38
N GLY A 515 20.14 -3.36 13.18
CA GLY A 515 20.50 -1.95 13.00
C GLY A 515 19.40 -0.96 13.41
N MET A 516 18.18 -1.43 13.68
CA MET A 516 17.07 -0.60 14.17
C MET A 516 17.08 -0.41 15.69
N VAL A 517 17.95 -1.11 16.42
CA VAL A 517 18.11 -0.95 17.88
C VAL A 517 19.34 -0.09 18.16
N PHE A 518 19.13 1.14 18.59
CA PHE A 518 20.22 2.07 18.91
C PHE A 518 21.08 1.53 20.05
N GLY A 519 22.40 1.61 19.89
CA GLY A 519 23.37 1.10 20.88
C GLY A 519 23.53 -0.43 20.90
N TYR A 520 22.79 -1.19 20.10
CA TYR A 520 22.88 -2.65 20.09
C TYR A 520 24.07 -3.18 19.29
N LYS A 521 24.93 -3.97 19.94
CA LYS A 521 26.08 -4.64 19.33
C LYS A 521 25.76 -6.11 19.04
N CYS A 522 25.38 -6.40 17.78
CA CYS A 522 25.05 -7.75 17.36
C CYS A 522 26.30 -8.53 16.93
N GLU A 523 26.71 -9.50 17.75
CA GLU A 523 27.84 -10.41 17.48
C GLU A 523 27.74 -11.13 16.12
N ASN A 524 26.53 -11.46 15.67
CA ASN A 524 26.34 -12.15 14.39
C ASN A 524 26.55 -11.19 13.21
N CYS A 525 26.09 -9.94 13.31
CA CYS A 525 26.38 -8.92 12.31
C CYS A 525 27.87 -8.61 12.23
N GLU A 526 28.58 -8.57 13.36
CA GLU A 526 30.03 -8.38 13.41
C GLU A 526 30.77 -9.53 12.70
N LYS A 527 30.41 -10.78 13.01
CA LYS A 527 30.96 -11.96 12.33
C LYS A 527 30.70 -11.95 10.82
N GLU A 528 29.51 -11.56 10.38
CA GLU A 528 29.18 -11.43 8.96
C GLU A 528 30.04 -10.36 8.28
N LYS A 529 30.22 -9.19 8.91
CA LYS A 529 31.10 -8.13 8.41
C LYS A 529 32.55 -8.60 8.31
N ASP A 530 33.05 -9.30 9.32
CA ASP A 530 34.42 -9.81 9.34
C ASP A 530 34.63 -10.89 8.27
N ALA A 531 33.65 -11.77 8.05
CA ALA A 531 33.67 -12.76 6.99
C ALA A 531 33.64 -12.10 5.60
N GLN A 532 32.79 -11.09 5.39
CA GLN A 532 32.72 -10.33 4.15
C GLN A 532 34.01 -9.56 3.85
N ASN A 533 34.59 -8.91 4.87
CA ASN A 533 35.88 -8.23 4.76
C ASN A 533 37.02 -9.22 4.46
N SER A 534 37.02 -10.39 5.11
CA SER A 534 37.99 -11.45 4.85
C SER A 534 37.88 -12.00 3.41
N MET A 535 36.66 -12.23 2.90
CA MET A 535 36.42 -12.64 1.51
C MET A 535 36.83 -11.56 0.50
N ARG A 536 36.59 -10.28 0.80
CA ARG A 536 37.03 -9.15 -0.04
C ARG A 536 38.55 -9.03 -0.07
N ASN A 537 39.21 -9.29 1.06
CA ASN A 537 40.67 -9.33 1.18
C ASN A 537 41.28 -10.58 0.52
N LEU A 538 40.58 -11.71 0.50
CA LEU A 538 40.97 -12.92 -0.23
C LEU A 538 40.90 -12.73 -1.75
N LYS A 539 39.91 -12.01 -2.28
CA LYS A 539 39.84 -11.63 -3.72
C LYS A 539 41.01 -10.73 -4.16
N ILE A 540 41.67 -10.03 -3.25
CA ILE A 540 42.86 -9.20 -3.52
C ILE A 540 44.16 -10.02 -3.37
N LYS A 541 44.14 -11.15 -2.66
CA LYS A 541 45.33 -11.91 -2.27
C LYS A 541 45.47 -13.28 -2.96
N SER A 542 44.62 -13.64 -3.91
CA SER A 542 44.82 -14.85 -4.72
C SER A 542 45.86 -14.64 -5.84
N SER A 543 47.10 -14.39 -5.44
CA SER A 543 48.28 -14.87 -6.17
C SER A 543 49.27 -15.45 -5.16
N ASN A 544 49.44 -16.77 -5.26
CA ASN A 544 50.43 -17.65 -4.64
C ASN A 544 50.06 -18.28 -3.27
N GLU A 545 49.76 -19.59 -3.39
CA GLU A 545 49.73 -20.74 -2.46
C GLU A 545 50.85 -20.85 -1.38
N PRO A 546 50.89 -21.89 -0.50
CA PRO A 546 49.85 -22.81 0.00
C PRO A 546 49.88 -23.03 1.54
N ILE A 547 48.89 -23.81 1.99
CA ILE A 547 48.51 -24.24 3.36
C ILE A 547 49.57 -25.16 4.03
N PRO A 548 49.62 -25.19 5.38
CA PRO A 548 49.66 -26.48 6.06
C PRO A 548 48.68 -26.65 7.24
N ASN A 549 48.19 -27.88 7.32
CA ASN A 549 47.36 -28.51 8.35
C ASN A 549 48.00 -28.49 9.76
N GLN A 550 47.20 -28.45 10.83
CA GLN A 550 46.97 -29.58 11.77
C GLN A 550 46.17 -29.21 13.03
N CYS A 551 45.57 -30.27 13.58
CA CYS A 551 44.63 -30.43 14.69
C CYS A 551 45.23 -30.13 16.08
N SER A 552 44.39 -29.80 17.08
CA SER A 552 44.27 -30.50 18.40
C SER A 552 43.44 -29.72 19.43
N LYS A 553 42.48 -30.40 20.07
CA LYS A 553 41.84 -30.02 21.36
C LYS A 553 42.70 -30.49 22.54
N PRO A 554 42.56 -29.90 23.74
CA PRO A 554 42.39 -30.74 24.92
C PRO A 554 41.34 -30.24 25.95
N ALA A 555 41.02 -31.15 26.86
CA ALA A 555 39.92 -31.17 27.82
C ALA A 555 40.28 -30.69 29.25
N LEU A 556 39.24 -30.55 30.07
CA LEU A 556 39.17 -30.24 31.51
C LEU A 556 39.99 -31.19 32.42
N PRO A 557 40.26 -30.75 33.67
CA PRO A 557 40.20 -31.64 34.83
C PRO A 557 39.35 -31.10 36.00
N ALA A 558 38.95 -32.01 36.90
CA ALA A 558 38.07 -31.80 38.03
C ALA A 558 38.77 -32.03 39.40
N SER A 559 38.08 -31.54 40.45
CA SER A 559 38.08 -31.88 41.90
C SER A 559 39.31 -31.58 42.77
N THR A 560 39.09 -30.98 43.95
CA THR A 560 39.07 -31.67 45.27
C THR A 560 38.73 -30.71 46.44
N ASP A 561 38.07 -31.27 47.46
CA ASP A 561 37.59 -30.72 48.75
C ASP A 561 38.67 -30.20 49.72
N CYS A 562 38.29 -29.38 50.71
CA CYS A 562 38.58 -29.61 52.15
C CYS A 562 37.81 -28.65 53.11
N ASP A 563 37.58 -29.19 54.31
CA ASP A 563 36.75 -28.87 55.47
C ASP A 563 37.26 -27.79 56.48
N LYS A 564 36.28 -27.24 57.24
CA LYS A 564 36.29 -26.77 58.67
C LYS A 564 37.08 -25.49 59.03
N CYS A 565 36.70 -24.62 59.99
CA CYS A 565 35.66 -24.50 61.04
C CYS A 565 35.70 -23.03 61.57
N SER A 566 34.58 -22.31 61.73
CA SER A 566 33.79 -22.01 62.96
C SER A 566 34.28 -20.88 63.90
N GLU A 567 33.38 -19.93 64.21
CA GLU A 567 33.08 -19.24 65.50
C GLU A 567 32.08 -18.10 65.17
N SER A 568 31.04 -17.73 65.91
CA SER A 568 30.53 -18.04 67.25
C SER A 568 29.08 -17.52 67.38
N SER A 569 28.31 -18.12 68.28
CA SER A 569 26.89 -17.85 68.59
C SER A 569 26.60 -16.53 69.31
N ASN A 570 25.42 -15.93 69.06
CA ASN A 570 24.41 -15.54 70.09
C ASN A 570 23.22 -14.77 69.47
N SER A 571 22.09 -15.46 69.22
CA SER A 571 20.72 -14.88 69.27
C SER A 571 19.66 -15.99 69.15
N LEU A 572 19.66 -16.93 70.10
CA LEU A 572 18.62 -17.96 70.23
C LEU A 572 17.50 -17.42 71.11
N GLU A 573 16.51 -16.75 70.49
CA GLU A 573 15.14 -16.59 71.00
C GLU A 573 14.20 -15.99 69.94
N GLU A 574 14.72 -15.37 68.86
CA GLU A 574 13.91 -14.95 67.70
C GLU A 574 13.68 -16.07 66.66
N THR A 575 14.55 -17.10 66.62
CA THR A 575 14.47 -18.21 65.65
C THR A 575 13.36 -19.23 65.92
N GLU A 576 12.77 -19.27 67.12
CA GLU A 576 11.69 -20.21 67.44
C GLU A 576 10.30 -19.74 66.95
N ASN A 577 10.10 -18.44 66.76
CA ASN A 577 8.84 -17.90 66.22
C ASN A 577 8.82 -17.90 64.67
N GLU A 578 9.98 -17.74 64.02
CA GLU A 578 10.09 -17.88 62.56
C GLU A 578 9.95 -19.34 62.06
N LEU A 579 10.38 -20.32 62.86
CA LEU A 579 10.21 -21.75 62.55
C LEU A 579 8.72 -22.18 62.58
N LYS A 580 7.90 -21.63 63.48
CA LYS A 580 6.45 -21.92 63.54
C LYS A 580 5.63 -21.31 62.40
N ILE A 581 6.04 -20.15 61.88
CA ILE A 581 5.39 -19.53 60.71
C ILE A 581 5.78 -20.28 59.43
N SER A 582 7.03 -20.74 59.34
CA SER A 582 7.55 -21.52 58.20
C SER A 582 6.94 -22.92 58.09
N GLU A 583 6.65 -23.60 59.20
CA GLU A 583 5.97 -24.91 59.18
C GLU A 583 4.51 -24.84 58.69
N ASN A 584 3.80 -23.74 58.96
CA ASN A 584 2.43 -23.54 58.49
C ASN A 584 2.37 -23.21 56.99
N GLN A 585 3.30 -22.40 56.49
CA GLN A 585 3.44 -22.13 55.05
C GLN A 585 3.86 -23.38 54.27
N LEU A 586 4.72 -24.23 54.85
CA LEU A 586 5.13 -25.49 54.24
C LEU A 586 3.95 -26.48 54.12
N LYS A 587 3.06 -26.55 55.10
CA LYS A 587 1.84 -27.37 55.04
C LYS A 587 0.83 -26.87 54.00
N GLU A 588 0.67 -25.56 53.86
CA GLU A 588 -0.17 -24.96 52.83
C GLU A 588 0.37 -25.22 51.41
N MET A 589 1.70 -25.20 51.27
CA MET A 589 2.39 -25.48 50.01
C MET A 589 2.32 -26.97 49.64
N GLN A 590 2.43 -27.88 50.62
CA GLN A 590 2.24 -29.32 50.42
C GLN A 590 0.82 -29.67 49.97
N GLN A 591 -0.20 -28.98 50.51
CA GLN A 591 -1.59 -29.16 50.08
C GLN A 591 -1.79 -28.68 48.63
N LYS A 592 -1.22 -27.51 48.25
CA LYS A 592 -1.26 -27.01 46.87
C LYS A 592 -0.52 -27.93 45.89
N VAL A 593 0.58 -28.55 46.29
CA VAL A 593 1.30 -29.53 45.46
C VAL A 593 0.44 -30.76 45.23
N LEU A 594 -0.23 -31.30 46.26
CA LEU A 594 -1.18 -32.42 46.12
C LEU A 594 -2.37 -32.08 45.22
N ASP A 595 -2.91 -30.87 45.32
CA ASP A 595 -4.01 -30.41 44.46
C ASP A 595 -3.54 -30.23 43.00
N THR A 596 -2.31 -29.74 42.78
CA THR A 596 -1.69 -29.59 41.46
C THR A 596 -1.33 -30.95 40.83
N GLU A 597 -0.89 -31.92 41.62
CA GLU A 597 -0.64 -33.29 41.16
C GLU A 597 -1.93 -33.99 40.74
N LYS A 598 -3.04 -33.71 41.44
CA LYS A 598 -4.36 -34.21 41.08
C LYS A 598 -4.87 -33.58 39.78
N GLU A 599 -4.74 -32.26 39.61
CA GLU A 599 -5.02 -31.58 38.34
C GLU A 599 -4.14 -32.09 37.18
N SER A 600 -2.85 -32.33 37.43
CA SER A 600 -1.92 -32.92 36.44
C SER A 600 -2.31 -34.35 36.03
N SER A 601 -2.80 -35.15 36.98
CA SER A 601 -3.38 -36.48 36.70
C SER A 601 -4.63 -36.38 35.81
N ASP A 602 -5.52 -35.44 36.10
CA ASP A 602 -6.77 -35.28 35.36
C ASP A 602 -6.52 -34.72 33.95
N LEU A 603 -5.57 -33.78 33.81
CA LEU A 603 -5.09 -33.29 32.51
C LEU A 603 -4.41 -34.38 31.67
N LYS A 604 -3.67 -35.32 32.30
CA LYS A 604 -3.10 -36.47 31.58
C LYS A 604 -4.18 -37.38 31.00
N LYS A 605 -5.24 -37.65 31.76
CA LYS A 605 -6.38 -38.45 31.27
C LYS A 605 -7.15 -37.75 30.15
N GLU A 606 -7.23 -36.42 30.20
CA GLU A 606 -7.85 -35.64 29.13
C GLU A 606 -6.97 -35.62 27.87
N HIS A 607 -5.65 -35.49 28.02
CA HIS A 607 -4.70 -35.60 26.91
C HIS A 607 -4.74 -36.97 26.25
N GLU A 608 -4.89 -38.06 27.02
CA GLU A 608 -5.00 -39.43 26.49
C GLU A 608 -6.25 -39.60 25.60
N LYS A 609 -7.38 -38.99 26.00
CA LYS A 609 -8.61 -38.95 25.18
C LYS A 609 -8.43 -38.11 23.90
N ILE A 610 -7.69 -37.00 23.98
CA ILE A 610 -7.38 -36.17 22.82
C ILE A 610 -6.53 -36.95 21.82
N VAL A 611 -5.49 -37.66 22.29
CA VAL A 611 -4.62 -38.49 21.45
C VAL A 611 -5.39 -39.61 20.75
N GLU A 612 -6.30 -40.31 21.45
CA GLU A 612 -7.19 -41.30 20.82
C GLU A 612 -8.12 -40.67 19.76
N SER A 613 -8.61 -39.46 20.01
CA SER A 613 -9.45 -38.74 19.05
C SER A 613 -8.68 -38.28 17.81
N GLU A 614 -7.41 -37.88 17.98
CA GLU A 614 -6.53 -37.51 16.87
C GLU A 614 -6.10 -38.73 16.05
N ALA A 615 -5.83 -39.87 16.69
CA ALA A 615 -5.56 -41.12 15.99
C ALA A 615 -6.73 -41.52 15.06
N LYS A 616 -7.98 -41.44 15.55
CA LYS A 616 -9.19 -41.68 14.74
C LYS A 616 -9.33 -40.70 13.57
N LYS A 617 -9.07 -39.41 13.81
CA LYS A 617 -9.09 -38.39 12.74
C LYS A 617 -8.00 -38.61 11.69
N THR A 618 -6.84 -39.12 12.10
CA THR A 618 -5.73 -39.43 11.19
C THR A 618 -6.09 -40.61 10.27
N GLU A 619 -6.81 -41.59 10.80
CA GLU A 619 -7.32 -42.72 10.02
C GLU A 619 -8.44 -42.31 9.04
N GLU A 620 -9.36 -41.43 9.45
CA GLU A 620 -10.37 -40.84 8.55
C GLU A 620 -9.73 -39.98 7.45
N LEU A 621 -8.68 -39.23 7.78
CA LEU A 621 -7.93 -38.43 6.81
C LEU A 621 -7.19 -39.30 5.79
N ALA A 622 -6.72 -40.49 6.19
CA ALA A 622 -6.10 -41.43 5.26
C ALA A 622 -7.13 -41.99 4.26
N LYS A 623 -8.34 -42.33 4.71
CA LYS A 623 -9.44 -42.79 3.84
C LYS A 623 -9.88 -41.71 2.84
N MET A 624 -10.05 -40.46 3.29
CA MET A 624 -10.38 -39.35 2.39
C MET A 624 -9.28 -39.08 1.35
N LYS A 625 -7.99 -39.26 1.70
CA LYS A 625 -6.89 -39.12 0.74
C LYS A 625 -6.91 -40.19 -0.36
N GLU A 626 -7.31 -41.40 -0.01
CA GLU A 626 -7.46 -42.50 -0.97
C GLU A 626 -8.62 -42.24 -1.93
N GLU A 627 -9.77 -41.79 -1.41
CA GLU A 627 -10.92 -41.39 -2.23
C GLU A 627 -10.58 -40.23 -3.18
N LEU A 628 -9.84 -39.23 -2.69
CA LEU A 628 -9.40 -38.09 -3.49
C LEU A 628 -8.46 -38.49 -4.63
N ASN A 629 -7.56 -39.45 -4.40
CA ASN A 629 -6.68 -39.96 -5.45
C ASN A 629 -7.46 -40.70 -6.55
N ASN A 630 -8.45 -41.52 -6.16
CA ASN A 630 -9.32 -42.21 -7.12
C ASN A 630 -10.16 -41.22 -7.96
N GLU A 631 -10.55 -40.09 -7.39
CA GLU A 631 -11.29 -39.04 -8.11
C GLU A 631 -10.38 -38.23 -9.05
N LYS A 632 -9.12 -38.00 -8.66
CA LYS A 632 -8.10 -37.39 -9.54
C LYS A 632 -7.83 -38.23 -10.80
N GLU A 633 -7.69 -39.54 -10.65
CA GLU A 633 -7.49 -40.44 -11.80
C GLU A 633 -8.68 -40.38 -12.77
N LYS A 634 -9.91 -40.39 -12.25
CA LYS A 634 -11.13 -40.25 -13.08
C LYS A 634 -11.23 -38.89 -13.79
N ASN A 635 -10.77 -37.82 -13.17
CA ASN A 635 -10.80 -36.50 -13.79
C ASN A 635 -9.73 -36.36 -14.88
N GLN A 636 -8.55 -36.96 -14.67
CA GLN A 636 -7.51 -36.99 -15.69
C GLN A 636 -7.96 -37.74 -16.96
N GLU A 637 -8.70 -38.83 -16.82
CA GLU A 637 -9.26 -39.58 -17.94
C GLU A 637 -10.31 -38.76 -18.73
N LYS A 638 -11.13 -37.96 -18.03
CA LYS A 638 -12.10 -37.03 -18.66
C LYS A 638 -11.40 -35.88 -19.39
N ASP A 639 -10.32 -35.35 -18.85
CA ASP A 639 -9.57 -34.27 -19.50
C ASP A 639 -8.92 -34.74 -20.81
N GLU A 640 -8.48 -35.99 -20.87
CA GLU A 640 -7.98 -36.61 -22.11
C GLU A 640 -9.10 -36.76 -23.16
N GLU A 641 -10.32 -37.13 -22.76
CA GLU A 641 -11.49 -37.16 -23.67
C GLU A 641 -11.85 -35.76 -24.19
N ILE A 642 -11.85 -34.74 -23.32
CA ILE A 642 -12.14 -33.35 -23.71
C ILE A 642 -11.09 -32.83 -24.70
N LEU A 643 -9.81 -33.15 -24.48
CA LEU A 643 -8.73 -32.76 -25.38
C LEU A 643 -8.89 -33.41 -26.76
N LYS A 644 -9.34 -34.66 -26.83
CA LYS A 644 -9.62 -35.35 -28.08
C LYS A 644 -10.79 -34.71 -28.83
N ALA A 645 -11.90 -34.44 -28.14
CA ALA A 645 -13.06 -33.76 -28.73
C ALA A 645 -12.73 -32.34 -29.21
N SER A 646 -11.83 -31.63 -28.51
CA SER A 646 -11.37 -30.29 -28.91
C SER A 646 -10.62 -30.32 -30.24
N LYS A 647 -9.75 -31.32 -30.47
CA LYS A 647 -9.02 -31.49 -31.73
C LYS A 647 -9.96 -31.80 -32.90
N GLU A 648 -10.96 -32.65 -32.68
CA GLU A 648 -11.99 -32.96 -33.69
C GLU A 648 -12.80 -31.70 -34.07
N ASN A 649 -13.16 -30.86 -33.10
CA ASN A 649 -13.84 -29.59 -33.36
C ASN A 649 -12.97 -28.60 -34.17
N GLU A 650 -11.67 -28.56 -33.95
CA GLU A 650 -10.76 -27.70 -34.73
C GLU A 650 -10.69 -28.15 -36.22
N GLU A 651 -10.69 -29.45 -36.48
CA GLU A 651 -10.75 -30.00 -37.85
C GLU A 651 -12.08 -29.70 -38.54
N LEU A 652 -13.19 -29.80 -37.80
CA LEU A 652 -14.51 -29.42 -38.31
C LEU A 652 -14.58 -27.93 -38.67
N GLN A 653 -14.01 -27.04 -37.84
CA GLN A 653 -13.94 -25.61 -38.14
C GLN A 653 -13.13 -25.31 -39.40
N LYS A 654 -11.99 -26.00 -39.60
CA LYS A 654 -11.19 -25.88 -40.84
C LYS A 654 -11.99 -26.30 -42.08
N THR A 655 -12.80 -27.35 -41.96
CA THR A 655 -13.66 -27.84 -43.05
C THR A 655 -14.78 -26.85 -43.37
N ILE A 656 -15.43 -26.27 -42.35
CA ILE A 656 -16.46 -25.24 -42.53
C ILE A 656 -15.89 -24.02 -43.26
N LEU A 657 -14.71 -23.53 -42.88
CA LEU A 657 -14.06 -22.40 -43.54
C LEU A 657 -13.81 -22.65 -45.03
N LYS A 658 -13.38 -23.87 -45.37
CA LYS A 658 -13.16 -24.27 -46.77
C LYS A 658 -14.47 -24.28 -47.57
N LEU A 659 -15.53 -24.87 -47.02
CA LEU A 659 -16.85 -24.90 -47.67
C LEU A 659 -17.45 -23.50 -47.84
N THR A 660 -17.25 -22.60 -46.86
CA THR A 660 -17.69 -21.20 -46.96
C THR A 660 -16.99 -20.48 -48.11
N ALA A 661 -15.67 -20.65 -48.26
CA ALA A 661 -14.92 -20.05 -49.37
C ALA A 661 -15.33 -20.59 -50.75
N GLU A 662 -15.66 -21.89 -50.83
CA GLU A 662 -16.21 -22.49 -52.05
C GLU A 662 -17.60 -21.92 -52.38
N ASN A 663 -18.47 -21.76 -51.38
CA ASN A 663 -19.79 -21.15 -51.56
C ASN A 663 -19.72 -19.69 -52.02
N GLU A 664 -18.84 -18.87 -51.45
CA GLU A 664 -18.60 -17.50 -51.92
C GLU A 664 -18.10 -17.45 -53.38
N THR A 665 -17.36 -18.48 -53.80
CA THR A 665 -16.90 -18.60 -55.18
C THR A 665 -18.05 -18.98 -56.11
N ASN A 666 -18.90 -19.92 -55.69
CA ASN A 666 -20.10 -20.30 -56.44
C ASN A 666 -21.09 -19.14 -56.56
N GLU A 667 -21.30 -18.37 -55.50
CA GLU A 667 -22.17 -17.19 -55.50
C GLU A 667 -21.68 -16.12 -56.50
N ARG A 668 -20.36 -15.89 -56.56
CA ARG A 668 -19.75 -15.01 -57.58
C ARG A 668 -19.97 -15.52 -59.01
N VAL A 669 -19.96 -16.83 -59.24
CA VAL A 669 -20.24 -17.42 -60.55
C VAL A 669 -21.72 -17.24 -60.92
N ILE A 670 -22.63 -17.48 -59.98
CA ILE A 670 -24.07 -17.25 -60.15
C ILE A 670 -24.31 -15.78 -60.51
N GLN A 671 -23.68 -14.84 -59.80
CA GLN A 671 -23.83 -13.42 -60.07
C GLN A 671 -23.37 -13.03 -61.49
N LYS A 672 -22.23 -13.58 -61.93
CA LYS A 672 -21.75 -13.40 -63.31
C LYS A 672 -22.72 -13.95 -64.36
N LEU A 673 -23.39 -15.08 -64.08
CA LEU A 673 -24.40 -15.65 -64.97
C LEU A 673 -25.66 -14.77 -65.02
N LEU A 674 -26.10 -14.25 -63.87
CA LEU A 674 -27.24 -13.33 -63.78
C LEU A 674 -26.98 -12.02 -64.55
N ASP A 675 -25.78 -11.47 -64.43
CA ASP A 675 -25.38 -10.28 -65.20
C ASP A 675 -25.37 -10.54 -66.71
N ARG A 676 -24.94 -11.74 -67.13
CA ARG A 676 -24.96 -12.14 -68.55
C ARG A 676 -26.39 -12.27 -69.09
N ILE A 677 -27.32 -12.80 -68.29
CA ILE A 677 -28.75 -12.87 -68.62
C ILE A 677 -29.33 -11.46 -68.75
N ARG A 678 -29.05 -10.56 -67.80
CA ARG A 678 -29.49 -9.15 -67.85
C ARG A 678 -28.99 -8.42 -69.12
N ASN A 679 -27.75 -8.71 -69.53
CA ASN A 679 -27.17 -8.14 -70.76
C ASN A 679 -27.79 -8.71 -72.04
N LEU A 680 -28.23 -9.97 -72.04
CA LEU A 680 -28.98 -10.56 -73.16
C LEU A 680 -30.41 -9.99 -73.24
N SER A 681 -31.06 -9.74 -72.10
CA SER A 681 -32.39 -9.09 -72.07
C SER A 681 -32.37 -7.64 -72.55
N THR A 682 -31.27 -6.91 -72.33
CA THR A 682 -31.09 -5.53 -72.84
C THR A 682 -30.72 -5.49 -74.33
N SER A 683 -30.13 -6.56 -74.88
CA SER A 683 -29.95 -6.72 -76.34
C SER A 683 -31.28 -6.84 -77.09
N ASN A 684 -32.31 -7.44 -76.48
CA ASN A 684 -33.62 -7.63 -77.11
C ASN A 684 -34.54 -6.40 -77.04
N HIS A 685 -34.15 -5.35 -76.31
CA HIS A 685 -34.89 -4.08 -76.24
C HIS A 685 -34.31 -2.96 -77.14
N LYS A 686 -33.34 -3.27 -78.02
CA LYS A 686 -32.77 -2.32 -79.01
C LYS A 686 -33.37 -2.43 -80.42
N THR A 687 -34.58 -2.99 -80.56
CA THR A 687 -35.31 -3.04 -81.86
C THR A 687 -36.60 -2.22 -81.90
N THR A 688 -36.83 -1.32 -80.96
CA THR A 688 -37.96 -0.38 -81.03
C THR A 688 -37.62 0.96 -80.37
N GLU A 689 -37.81 2.04 -81.14
CA GLU A 689 -37.82 3.48 -80.78
C GLU A 689 -36.41 4.11 -80.52
N ILE A 690 -35.77 4.81 -81.47
CA ILE A 690 -36.04 6.10 -82.16
C ILE A 690 -36.09 7.33 -81.23
N ASN A 691 -35.07 8.19 -81.44
CA ASN A 691 -34.96 9.65 -81.23
C ASN A 691 -34.89 10.27 -79.82
N GLU A 692 -33.69 10.74 -79.45
CA GLU A 692 -33.30 12.16 -79.25
C GLU A 692 -32.05 12.21 -78.34
N LYS A 693 -30.85 12.30 -78.91
CA LYS A 693 -30.00 13.51 -79.05
C LYS A 693 -29.47 14.11 -77.73
N THR A 694 -28.13 14.10 -77.64
CA THR A 694 -27.20 15.08 -76.97
C THR A 694 -27.18 15.03 -75.43
N ILE A 695 -26.06 15.03 -74.67
CA ILE A 695 -24.66 15.49 -74.81
C ILE A 695 -23.78 14.72 -73.78
N GLU A 696 -22.57 14.36 -74.22
CA GLU A 696 -21.23 14.26 -73.59
C GLU A 696 -21.09 14.03 -72.06
N GLU A 697 -20.43 12.93 -71.68
CA GLU A 697 -19.07 12.86 -71.08
C GLU A 697 -18.94 13.60 -69.73
N SER A 698 -18.64 12.93 -68.61
CA SER A 698 -17.29 12.44 -68.33
C SER A 698 -17.24 11.49 -67.11
N THR A 699 -16.60 10.35 -67.33
CA THR A 699 -15.78 9.55 -66.40
C THR A 699 -14.69 10.42 -65.71
N ALA A 700 -14.03 10.12 -64.59
CA ALA A 700 -13.85 8.95 -63.76
C ALA A 700 -13.32 9.37 -62.38
N SER A 701 -13.55 8.47 -61.42
CA SER A 701 -12.87 8.22 -60.15
C SER A 701 -11.32 8.33 -60.19
N VAL A 702 -10.68 8.66 -59.05
CA VAL A 702 -9.77 7.75 -58.29
C VAL A 702 -9.12 8.46 -57.07
N THR A 703 -8.83 7.60 -56.09
CA THR A 703 -8.56 7.68 -54.65
C THR A 703 -7.18 8.15 -54.14
N SER A 704 -7.21 8.70 -52.90
CA SER A 704 -6.37 8.42 -51.71
C SER A 704 -5.00 9.09 -51.44
N LYS A 705 -4.89 9.55 -50.17
CA LYS A 705 -3.77 9.54 -49.19
C LYS A 705 -2.51 10.40 -49.41
N ASN A 706 -2.41 11.47 -48.60
CA ASN A 706 -1.29 11.87 -47.72
C ASN A 706 -1.28 13.40 -47.52
N ALA A 707 -1.86 13.90 -46.42
CA ALA A 707 -1.83 15.32 -46.10
C ALA A 707 -0.57 15.65 -45.26
N PRO A 708 0.29 16.61 -45.68
CA PRO A 708 1.36 17.12 -44.84
C PRO A 708 0.80 18.00 -43.71
N LEU A 709 1.45 17.98 -42.55
CA LEU A 709 1.19 18.91 -41.44
C LEU A 709 1.32 20.36 -41.93
N VAL A 710 0.18 21.04 -42.05
CA VAL A 710 0.10 22.44 -42.43
C VAL A 710 0.63 23.30 -41.26
N ILE A 711 1.67 24.10 -41.50
CA ILE A 711 2.23 25.02 -40.50
C ILE A 711 1.91 26.45 -40.93
N ASP A 712 1.05 27.14 -40.20
CA ASP A 712 0.70 28.54 -40.45
C ASP A 712 1.63 29.52 -39.73
N CYS A 713 2.02 30.59 -40.43
CA CYS A 713 2.69 31.73 -39.85
C CYS A 713 1.66 32.64 -39.16
N LEU A 714 1.76 32.80 -37.83
CA LEU A 714 0.79 33.58 -37.05
C LEU A 714 0.82 35.10 -37.27
N ILE A 715 1.82 35.61 -37.99
CA ILE A 715 1.95 37.05 -38.26
C ILE A 715 1.14 37.45 -39.51
N CYS A 716 1.13 36.59 -40.54
CA CYS A 716 0.40 36.82 -41.79
C CYS A 716 -0.76 35.86 -42.01
N SER A 717 -1.01 34.95 -41.05
CA SER A 717 -2.01 33.87 -41.10
C SER A 717 -1.95 32.99 -42.35
N SER A 718 -0.80 32.96 -43.03
CA SER A 718 -0.60 32.20 -44.26
C SER A 718 0.23 30.94 -44.01
N GLN A 719 -0.06 29.88 -44.77
CA GLN A 719 0.68 28.61 -44.72
C GLN A 719 2.16 28.80 -45.11
N ILE A 720 3.05 28.20 -44.33
CA ILE A 720 4.47 28.11 -44.65
C ILE A 720 4.67 26.91 -45.58
N LYS A 721 5.01 27.19 -46.85
CA LYS A 721 5.29 26.17 -47.86
C LYS A 721 6.73 25.67 -47.76
N ALA A 722 6.96 24.42 -48.18
CA ALA A 722 8.30 23.85 -48.24
C ALA A 722 9.22 24.72 -49.14
N GLY A 723 10.42 25.05 -48.65
CA GLY A 723 11.39 25.90 -49.35
C GLY A 723 11.31 27.40 -49.04
N GLN A 724 10.31 27.86 -48.27
CA GLN A 724 10.28 29.25 -47.80
C GLN A 724 11.23 29.46 -46.61
N GLU A 725 11.92 30.60 -46.58
CA GLU A 725 12.76 30.98 -45.45
C GLU A 725 11.93 31.19 -44.19
N VAL A 726 12.32 30.53 -43.10
CA VAL A 726 11.63 30.57 -41.82
C VAL A 726 12.54 30.91 -40.66
N ILE A 727 12.01 31.70 -39.72
CA ILE A 727 12.61 31.92 -38.41
C ILE A 727 11.85 31.09 -37.38
N ARG A 728 12.59 30.41 -36.50
CA ARG A 728 12.05 29.59 -35.42
C ARG A 728 12.29 30.28 -34.09
N CYS A 729 11.24 30.45 -33.28
CA CYS A 729 11.41 30.98 -31.92
C CYS A 729 12.26 30.01 -31.06
N PRO A 730 13.29 30.49 -30.35
CA PRO A 730 14.14 29.63 -29.52
C PRO A 730 13.39 29.04 -28.32
N LEU A 731 12.38 29.74 -27.80
CA LEU A 731 11.59 29.34 -26.63
C LEU A 731 10.49 28.33 -26.99
N CYS A 732 9.52 28.72 -27.81
CA CYS A 732 8.36 27.89 -28.13
C CYS A 732 8.49 27.08 -29.43
N LYS A 733 9.62 27.21 -30.14
CA LYS A 733 9.93 26.45 -31.36
C LYS A 733 8.97 26.66 -32.55
N ARG A 734 8.03 27.62 -32.46
CA ARG A 734 7.11 27.99 -33.55
C ARG A 734 7.86 28.63 -34.72
N ARG A 735 7.42 28.35 -35.96
CA ARG A 735 8.01 28.84 -37.21
C ARG A 735 7.19 30.00 -37.77
N PHE A 736 7.88 31.00 -38.32
CA PHE A 736 7.30 32.15 -39.00
C PHE A 736 8.05 32.39 -40.31
N HIS A 737 7.44 33.02 -41.32
CA HIS A 737 8.20 33.51 -42.47
C HIS A 737 9.27 34.49 -41.99
N SER A 738 10.51 34.37 -42.49
CA SER A 738 11.61 35.24 -42.07
C SER A 738 11.26 36.72 -42.18
N ASN A 739 10.68 37.14 -43.29
CA ASN A 739 10.23 38.54 -43.51
C ASN A 739 9.16 38.98 -42.51
N CYS A 740 8.25 38.09 -42.10
CA CYS A 740 7.22 38.42 -41.12
C CYS A 740 7.85 38.61 -39.73
N ALA A 741 8.75 37.72 -39.33
CA ALA A 741 9.46 37.84 -38.05
C ALA A 741 10.36 39.08 -38.01
N PHE A 742 11.06 39.43 -39.10
CA PHE A 742 11.87 40.65 -39.18
C PHE A 742 11.03 41.94 -39.09
N LYS A 743 9.88 42.00 -39.77
CA LYS A 743 8.95 43.14 -39.65
C LYS A 743 8.39 43.24 -38.24
N TRP A 744 7.93 42.12 -37.67
CA TRP A 744 7.39 42.09 -36.31
C TRP A 744 8.38 42.62 -35.28
N ARG A 745 9.68 42.29 -35.43
CA ARG A 745 10.73 42.73 -34.51
C ARG A 745 11.00 44.24 -34.53
N LYS A 746 10.61 44.96 -35.59
CA LYS A 746 10.77 46.43 -35.61
C LYS A 746 9.89 47.11 -34.57
N ASP A 747 8.73 46.54 -34.30
CA ASP A 747 7.71 47.13 -33.42
C ASP A 747 7.52 46.34 -32.11
N HIS A 748 8.06 45.12 -32.01
CA HIS A 748 7.85 44.21 -30.86
C HIS A 748 9.11 43.41 -30.51
N THR A 749 9.43 43.28 -29.22
CA THR A 749 10.57 42.48 -28.72
C THR A 749 10.21 41.02 -28.39
N GLN A 750 8.92 40.69 -28.39
CA GLN A 750 8.38 39.41 -27.92
C GLN A 750 7.83 38.54 -29.06
N CYS A 751 7.90 37.22 -28.86
CA CYS A 751 7.36 36.23 -29.79
C CYS A 751 5.82 36.24 -29.79
N PRO A 752 5.13 36.38 -30.94
CA PRO A 752 3.66 36.41 -31.00
C PRO A 752 2.98 35.08 -30.61
N ALA A 753 3.75 33.99 -30.50
CA ALA A 753 3.21 32.68 -30.12
C ALA A 753 3.34 32.36 -28.63
N CYS A 754 4.24 33.00 -27.89
CA CYS A 754 4.50 32.65 -26.48
C CYS A 754 4.82 33.84 -25.57
N ASN A 755 4.81 35.06 -26.10
CA ASN A 755 5.15 36.31 -25.42
C ASN A 755 6.52 36.33 -24.72
N GLY A 756 7.38 35.35 -25.01
CA GLY A 756 8.74 35.32 -24.49
C GLY A 756 9.66 36.25 -25.28
N ASP A 757 10.60 36.89 -24.59
CA ASP A 757 11.60 37.76 -25.20
C ASP A 757 12.44 36.98 -26.21
N LEU A 758 12.63 37.56 -27.40
CA LEU A 758 13.47 36.98 -28.44
C LEU A 758 14.90 37.51 -28.28
N PRO A 759 15.83 36.76 -27.65
CA PRO A 759 17.24 37.14 -27.61
C PRO A 759 17.82 37.20 -29.05
N GLY A 760 18.83 38.05 -29.25
CA GLY A 760 19.47 38.39 -30.52
C GLY A 760 19.58 37.24 -31.54
N ILE A 761 19.21 37.53 -32.80
CA ILE A 761 19.59 36.74 -33.98
C ILE A 761 20.80 37.44 -34.56
#